data_AF-K3W8C9-F1
#
_entry.id   AF-K3W8C9-F1
#
_cell.length_a   1.000
_cell.length_b   1.000
_cell.length_c   1.000
_cell.angle_alpha   90.00
_cell.angle_beta   90.00
_cell.angle_gamma   90.00
#
_symmetry.space_group_name_H-M   'P 1'
#
loop_
_entity.id
_entity.type
_entity.pdbx_description
1 polymer ?
#
loop_
_entity_poly.entity_id
_entity_poly.type
_entity_poly.pdbx_seq_one_letter_code
_entity_poly.pdbx_strand_id
1 'polypeptide(L)'
;MHASERRYLQEQAREMFYHGYQNYMEHAFPWDELKPLSCEGRRWDRRERGDLDDVLGGYSLTLIDSLDMLAILGDRDEFVRAVKLVIEHVSFDRDVTVSVFESTIRVIGGLVSAHMLASPQHLGIMTADEYNGELLDLAVDLGQRLLPAFDTMTGIPVHRIHLQRGIVNNTPTMTCPAAAGSLLVELSYLSRLSALRMFEDKARNAVVQLWLRRSTLDLLGSSIDVSSGEWIHSHVSIGAGLDSYFEYLLKYHLISGDTMWLEMFNMSYTAVETHINHDDLHIEVDMNYGRQHVRSRRVSALQAFWPGLQVLAGDVSSAIRSHDKLFSLWDKFGAMPELFDLAGSGSVISWARSSPLRPELIESTYHLYQATRDHKYLKIGRKLLQDIQSVSKVPCGYAAVGDIHTLQVEDRMDSYFLSETVKYLYLLFSEDPDVIVPSFPVSTNSTGSNSSRSSNASVLHCGSCRGQESRNATRSLKSSQVVFSTEGHLLMLDSTLFERERGGQSALPHPECENANTLVQSAAASAKAAAMAASQAVAPTTTTRIGISVRVEDVHVMTLVAWPAKFGQQITRETHVELPLLLYSSRIHEGCDRLSKRDAALVRGNLVFVARGTCTFAEKALRMQNAGAAGVIIVNTKVAKSRHPDRKYVVMDDKRGLGKQVHIPVMLSVTPDGAVGNGAGNDKAEQHGTTSEEVDEPVLLAALSPWLH
;
A
#
# COMPACT_ATOMS: atom_id res chain seq x y z
N MET A 1 24.97 -2.15 -11.63
CA MET A 1 24.64 -1.74 -13.00
C MET A 1 25.29 -0.39 -13.23
N HIS A 2 25.92 -0.14 -14.38
CA HIS A 2 26.56 1.16 -14.63
C HIS A 2 25.48 2.24 -14.88
N ALA A 3 25.75 3.50 -14.52
CA ALA A 3 24.77 4.59 -14.68
C ALA A 3 24.31 4.76 -16.14
N SER A 4 25.22 4.61 -17.11
CA SER A 4 24.87 4.66 -18.54
C SER A 4 23.93 3.55 -18.99
N GLU A 5 24.11 2.32 -18.47
CA GLU A 5 23.20 1.19 -18.76
C GLU A 5 21.83 1.46 -18.14
N ARG A 6 21.80 2.00 -16.92
CA ARG A 6 20.57 2.37 -16.23
C ARG A 6 19.79 3.44 -17.00
N ARG A 7 20.44 4.51 -17.44
CA ARG A 7 19.84 5.56 -18.28
C ARG A 7 19.31 5.00 -19.61
N TYR A 8 20.07 4.10 -20.25
CA TYR A 8 19.62 3.43 -21.47
C TYR A 8 18.35 2.58 -21.25
N LEU A 9 18.24 1.88 -20.12
CA LEU A 9 17.04 1.10 -19.78
C LEU A 9 15.86 2.00 -19.42
N GLN A 10 16.10 3.12 -18.74
CA GLN A 10 15.08 4.13 -18.48
C GLN A 10 14.53 4.71 -19.79
N GLU A 11 15.41 5.04 -20.74
CA GLU A 11 15.00 5.53 -22.06
C GLU A 11 14.19 4.49 -22.84
N GLN A 12 14.59 3.22 -22.81
CA GLN A 12 13.78 2.16 -23.43
C GLN A 12 12.39 2.01 -22.79
N ALA A 13 12.26 2.21 -21.48
CA ALA A 13 10.95 2.22 -20.82
C ALA A 13 10.12 3.45 -21.25
N ARG A 14 10.75 4.62 -21.43
CA ARG A 14 10.10 5.80 -22.02
C ARG A 14 9.62 5.54 -23.45
N GLU A 15 10.46 4.97 -24.30
CA GLU A 15 10.10 4.58 -25.67
C GLU A 15 8.99 3.54 -25.70
N MET A 16 8.99 2.59 -24.77
CA MET A 16 7.92 1.59 -24.59
C MET A 16 6.58 2.26 -24.28
N PHE A 17 6.57 3.24 -23.38
CA PHE A 17 5.36 4.02 -23.08
C PHE A 17 4.85 4.74 -24.33
N TYR A 18 5.69 5.54 -24.99
CA TYR A 18 5.23 6.33 -26.15
C TYR A 18 4.85 5.45 -27.34
N HIS A 19 5.50 4.31 -27.56
CA HIS A 19 5.08 3.36 -28.59
C HIS A 19 3.67 2.84 -28.32
N GLY A 20 3.33 2.46 -27.09
CA GLY A 20 1.96 2.04 -26.76
C GLY A 20 0.96 3.20 -26.78
N TYR A 21 1.30 4.32 -26.13
CA TYR A 21 0.45 5.49 -25.99
C TYR A 21 0.13 6.17 -27.33
N GLN A 22 1.12 6.41 -28.20
CA GLN A 22 0.89 7.05 -29.49
C GLN A 22 0.06 6.17 -30.42
N ASN A 23 0.30 4.86 -30.44
CA ASN A 23 -0.53 3.94 -31.22
C ASN A 23 -1.97 3.85 -30.68
N TYR A 24 -2.16 3.93 -29.36
CA TYR A 24 -3.50 4.09 -28.80
C TYR A 24 -4.15 5.39 -29.30
N MET A 25 -3.45 6.52 -29.23
CA MET A 25 -3.97 7.80 -29.69
C MET A 25 -4.28 7.83 -31.20
N GLU A 26 -3.54 7.11 -32.02
CA GLU A 26 -3.74 7.03 -33.47
C GLU A 26 -4.87 6.08 -33.89
N HIS A 27 -4.92 4.90 -33.27
CA HIS A 27 -5.75 3.78 -33.77
C HIS A 27 -6.97 3.49 -32.90
N ALA A 28 -6.93 3.83 -31.62
CA ALA A 28 -7.94 3.42 -30.65
C ALA A 28 -8.67 4.59 -30.00
N PHE A 29 -8.09 5.77 -29.83
CA PHE A 29 -8.80 6.92 -29.26
C PHE A 29 -10.06 7.27 -30.09
N PRO A 30 -11.24 7.49 -29.48
CA PRO A 30 -11.52 7.62 -28.05
C PRO A 30 -12.01 6.33 -27.35
N TRP A 31 -11.82 5.16 -27.96
CA TRP A 31 -12.16 3.87 -27.36
C TRP A 31 -11.29 3.58 -26.12
N ASP A 32 -11.71 2.60 -25.34
CA ASP A 32 -11.15 2.37 -24.00
C ASP A 32 -9.74 1.78 -24.06
N GLU A 33 -9.47 0.85 -24.97
CA GLU A 33 -8.18 0.16 -25.10
C GLU A 33 -7.80 -0.09 -26.56
N LEU A 34 -6.57 -0.52 -26.78
CA LEU A 34 -6.00 -0.81 -28.09
C LEU A 34 -5.93 -2.33 -28.34
N LYS A 35 -6.29 -2.71 -29.56
CA LYS A 35 -5.99 -4.00 -30.17
C LYS A 35 -4.74 -3.86 -31.05
N PRO A 36 -3.54 -4.20 -30.55
CA PRO A 36 -2.27 -3.81 -31.15
C PRO A 36 -1.84 -4.68 -32.35
N LEU A 37 -2.49 -5.81 -32.62
CA LEU A 37 -2.27 -6.63 -33.83
C LEU A 37 -3.17 -6.17 -34.99
N SER A 38 -4.44 -5.86 -34.71
CA SER A 38 -5.37 -5.34 -35.72
C SER A 38 -5.29 -3.82 -35.92
N CYS A 39 -4.64 -3.11 -35.01
CA CYS A 39 -4.59 -1.64 -34.97
C CYS A 39 -6.01 -1.05 -34.89
N GLU A 40 -6.85 -1.62 -34.02
CA GLU A 40 -8.23 -1.20 -33.80
C GLU A 40 -8.47 -0.81 -32.33
N GLY A 41 -9.49 0.00 -32.08
CA GLY A 41 -9.95 0.26 -30.72
C GLY A 41 -10.84 -0.85 -30.18
N ARG A 42 -10.63 -1.19 -28.91
CA ARG A 42 -11.46 -2.10 -28.14
C ARG A 42 -12.59 -1.35 -27.46
N ARG A 43 -13.82 -1.83 -27.67
CA ARG A 43 -15.05 -1.06 -27.42
C ARG A 43 -15.97 -1.73 -26.41
N TRP A 44 -16.58 -0.93 -25.54
CA TRP A 44 -17.58 -1.38 -24.56
C TRP A 44 -18.83 -2.02 -25.18
N ASP A 45 -19.22 -1.59 -26.38
CA ASP A 45 -20.41 -2.08 -27.09
C ASP A 45 -20.14 -3.32 -27.96
N ARG A 46 -18.90 -3.82 -27.93
CA ARG A 46 -18.48 -5.08 -28.55
C ARG A 46 -17.66 -5.89 -27.55
N ARG A 47 -18.38 -6.55 -26.64
CA ARG A 47 -17.77 -7.39 -25.61
C ARG A 47 -17.31 -8.71 -26.21
N GLU A 48 -16.01 -8.94 -26.17
CA GLU A 48 -15.34 -10.10 -26.74
C GLU A 48 -14.83 -11.06 -25.67
N ARG A 49 -14.57 -10.58 -24.44
CA ARG A 49 -14.09 -11.42 -23.32
C ARG A 49 -15.11 -11.55 -22.18
N GLY A 50 -16.39 -11.27 -22.47
CA GLY A 50 -17.49 -11.40 -21.52
C GLY A 50 -17.35 -10.44 -20.34
N ASP A 51 -17.36 -10.99 -19.12
CA ASP A 51 -17.30 -10.23 -17.86
C ASP A 51 -15.99 -9.44 -17.67
N LEU A 52 -14.89 -9.87 -18.29
CA LEU A 52 -13.61 -9.13 -18.29
C LEU A 52 -13.67 -7.81 -19.09
N ASP A 53 -14.80 -7.52 -19.73
CA ASP A 53 -15.04 -6.31 -20.51
C ASP A 53 -15.91 -5.32 -19.72
N ASP A 54 -16.28 -5.66 -18.48
CA ASP A 54 -17.00 -4.75 -17.58
C ASP A 54 -16.16 -3.52 -17.16
N VAL A 55 -14.85 -3.55 -17.40
CA VAL A 55 -13.95 -2.40 -17.30
C VAL A 55 -14.15 -1.39 -18.44
N LEU A 56 -14.75 -1.79 -19.55
CA LEU A 56 -14.97 -0.92 -20.70
C LEU A 56 -16.32 -0.20 -20.56
N GLY A 57 -16.28 1.13 -20.45
CA GLY A 57 -17.48 1.97 -20.38
C GLY A 57 -17.64 2.96 -21.54
N GLY A 58 -16.64 3.07 -22.43
CA GLY A 58 -16.61 4.06 -23.50
C GLY A 58 -16.24 5.46 -23.00
N TYR A 59 -15.26 5.53 -22.11
CA TYR A 59 -14.78 6.75 -21.45
C TYR A 59 -13.28 6.96 -21.64
N SER A 60 -12.71 6.42 -22.72
CA SER A 60 -11.28 6.58 -23.07
C SER A 60 -10.35 6.10 -21.96
N LEU A 61 -10.62 4.90 -21.42
CA LEU A 61 -9.91 4.32 -20.28
C LEU A 61 -8.38 4.47 -20.35
N THR A 62 -7.75 4.05 -21.44
CA THR A 62 -6.28 4.11 -21.60
C THR A 62 -5.74 5.55 -21.54
N LEU A 63 -6.50 6.54 -22.03
CA LEU A 63 -6.11 7.95 -21.91
C LEU A 63 -6.12 8.39 -20.45
N ILE A 64 -7.19 8.07 -19.72
CA ILE A 64 -7.33 8.41 -18.28
C ILE A 64 -6.21 7.74 -17.48
N ASP A 65 -5.96 6.45 -17.72
CA ASP A 65 -4.95 5.68 -16.99
C ASP A 65 -3.52 6.21 -17.22
N SER A 66 -3.26 6.79 -18.39
CA SER A 66 -1.93 7.26 -18.77
C SER A 66 -1.58 8.67 -18.28
N LEU A 67 -2.52 9.42 -17.71
CA LEU A 67 -2.33 10.83 -17.36
C LEU A 67 -1.17 11.05 -16.39
N ASP A 68 -1.12 10.29 -15.30
CA ASP A 68 -0.07 10.47 -14.28
C ASP A 68 1.31 10.00 -14.77
N MET A 69 1.35 9.03 -15.69
CA MET A 69 2.58 8.60 -16.35
C MET A 69 3.20 9.71 -17.20
N LEU A 70 2.39 10.50 -17.91
CA LEU A 70 2.89 11.68 -18.65
C LEU A 70 3.57 12.70 -17.72
N ALA A 71 3.01 12.90 -16.53
CA ALA A 71 3.64 13.73 -15.51
C ALA A 71 4.95 13.13 -14.99
N ILE A 72 5.00 11.82 -14.71
CA ILE A 72 6.22 11.10 -14.29
C ILE A 72 7.34 11.19 -15.34
N LEU A 73 6.98 11.14 -16.63
CA LEU A 73 7.92 11.29 -17.74
C LEU A 73 8.49 12.71 -17.87
N GLY A 74 7.86 13.69 -17.23
CA GLY A 74 8.22 15.11 -17.36
C GLY A 74 7.71 15.77 -18.64
N ASP A 75 6.71 15.17 -19.31
CA ASP A 75 6.12 15.71 -20.54
C ASP A 75 4.89 16.56 -20.22
N ARG A 76 5.13 17.82 -19.85
CA ARG A 76 4.08 18.76 -19.49
C ARG A 76 3.12 19.02 -20.65
N ASP A 77 3.64 19.21 -21.87
CA ASP A 77 2.83 19.65 -22.99
C ASP A 77 1.86 18.55 -23.40
N GLU A 78 2.32 17.30 -23.41
CA GLU A 78 1.45 16.15 -23.64
C GLU A 78 0.49 15.91 -22.48
N PHE A 79 0.91 16.08 -21.22
CA PHE A 79 0.01 16.02 -20.06
C PHE A 79 -1.14 17.03 -20.19
N VAL A 80 -0.84 18.30 -20.51
CA VAL A 80 -1.83 19.36 -20.72
C VAL A 80 -2.79 19.00 -21.87
N ARG A 81 -2.26 18.46 -22.98
CA ARG A 81 -3.06 18.04 -24.13
C ARG A 81 -4.00 16.89 -23.75
N ALA A 82 -3.49 15.87 -23.08
CA ALA A 82 -4.25 14.70 -22.65
C ALA A 82 -5.36 15.07 -21.66
N VAL A 83 -5.08 15.93 -20.67
CA VAL A 83 -6.09 16.44 -19.73
C VAL A 83 -7.22 17.15 -20.47
N LYS A 84 -6.91 18.01 -21.45
CA LYS A 84 -7.93 18.70 -22.25
C LYS A 84 -8.77 17.73 -23.08
N LEU A 85 -8.15 16.69 -23.66
CA LEU A 85 -8.88 15.66 -24.39
C LEU A 85 -9.85 14.89 -23.50
N VAL A 86 -9.44 14.57 -22.26
CA VAL A 86 -10.32 13.93 -21.27
C VAL A 86 -11.52 14.83 -20.97
N ILE A 87 -11.28 16.12 -20.69
CA ILE A 87 -12.34 17.09 -20.41
C ILE A 87 -13.34 17.21 -21.58
N GLU A 88 -12.85 17.15 -22.82
CA GLU A 88 -13.68 17.29 -24.02
C GLU A 88 -14.47 16.02 -24.39
N HIS A 89 -13.87 14.84 -24.23
CA HIS A 89 -14.41 13.59 -24.81
C HIS A 89 -15.06 12.64 -23.79
N VAL A 90 -14.74 12.77 -22.50
CA VAL A 90 -15.20 11.82 -21.48
C VAL A 90 -16.57 12.22 -20.94
N SER A 91 -17.49 11.25 -20.90
CA SER A 91 -18.81 11.38 -20.27
C SER A 91 -19.24 10.05 -19.67
N PHE A 92 -19.84 10.09 -18.48
CA PHE A 92 -20.38 8.92 -17.79
C PHE A 92 -21.89 8.77 -17.94
N ASP A 93 -22.55 9.67 -18.68
CA ASP A 93 -23.96 9.53 -19.04
C ASP A 93 -24.15 8.52 -20.18
N ARG A 94 -24.03 7.23 -19.84
CA ARG A 94 -23.97 6.14 -20.81
C ARG A 94 -24.89 4.98 -20.43
N ASP A 95 -25.57 4.41 -21.43
CA ASP A 95 -26.43 3.21 -21.27
C ASP A 95 -25.56 1.94 -21.27
N VAL A 96 -24.78 1.76 -20.20
CA VAL A 96 -23.82 0.65 -20.05
C VAL A 96 -23.73 0.20 -18.58
N THR A 97 -23.54 -1.11 -18.40
CA THR A 97 -23.19 -1.72 -17.11
C THR A 97 -21.69 -1.83 -16.98
N VAL A 98 -21.11 -1.32 -15.90
CA VAL A 98 -19.68 -1.36 -15.62
C VAL A 98 -19.38 -2.04 -14.28
N SER A 99 -18.14 -2.49 -14.13
CA SER A 99 -17.60 -2.94 -12.84
C SER A 99 -17.39 -1.74 -11.92
N VAL A 100 -17.95 -1.80 -10.72
CA VAL A 100 -17.78 -0.76 -9.69
C VAL A 100 -16.33 -0.69 -9.25
N PHE A 101 -15.68 -1.85 -9.12
CA PHE A 101 -14.28 -1.97 -8.76
C PHE A 101 -13.37 -1.31 -9.79
N GLU A 102 -13.42 -1.79 -11.03
CA GLU A 102 -12.53 -1.31 -12.11
C GLU A 102 -12.74 0.18 -12.39
N SER A 103 -14.00 0.64 -12.41
CA SER A 103 -14.30 2.07 -12.62
C SER A 103 -13.79 2.95 -11.48
N THR A 104 -13.70 2.41 -10.25
CA THR A 104 -13.15 3.16 -9.12
C THR A 104 -11.63 3.24 -9.21
N ILE A 105 -10.96 2.09 -9.32
CA ILE A 105 -9.50 2.01 -9.22
C ILE A 105 -8.80 2.63 -10.44
N ARG A 106 -9.39 2.55 -11.65
CA ARG A 106 -8.80 3.10 -12.88
C ARG A 106 -9.29 4.51 -13.18
N VAL A 107 -10.62 4.68 -13.27
CA VAL A 107 -11.19 5.94 -13.75
C VAL A 107 -11.20 7.00 -12.66
N ILE A 108 -11.80 6.71 -11.50
CA ILE A 108 -11.76 7.67 -10.38
C ILE A 108 -10.31 7.86 -9.90
N GLY A 109 -9.54 6.77 -9.78
CA GLY A 109 -8.11 6.81 -9.45
C GLY A 109 -7.29 7.71 -10.39
N GLY A 110 -7.38 7.49 -11.69
CA GLY A 110 -6.69 8.28 -12.71
C GLY A 110 -7.12 9.75 -12.74
N LEU A 111 -8.43 10.02 -12.67
CA LEU A 111 -8.95 11.41 -12.64
C LEU A 111 -8.53 12.16 -11.38
N VAL A 112 -8.60 11.53 -10.20
CA VAL A 112 -8.18 12.13 -8.93
C VAL A 112 -6.66 12.38 -8.93
N SER A 113 -5.86 11.41 -9.37
CA SER A 113 -4.41 11.56 -9.49
C SER A 113 -4.05 12.73 -10.40
N ALA A 114 -4.62 12.76 -11.62
CA ALA A 114 -4.39 13.82 -12.58
C ALA A 114 -4.91 15.18 -12.07
N HIS A 115 -6.03 15.23 -11.35
CA HIS A 115 -6.50 16.47 -10.72
C HIS A 115 -5.47 17.05 -9.76
N MET A 116 -4.91 16.23 -8.86
CA MET A 116 -3.91 16.70 -7.90
C MET A 116 -2.61 17.16 -8.61
N LEU A 117 -2.23 16.50 -9.70
CA LEU A 117 -1.08 16.89 -10.52
C LEU A 117 -1.32 18.21 -11.28
N ALA A 118 -2.48 18.36 -11.90
CA ALA A 118 -2.86 19.53 -12.70
C ALA A 118 -3.14 20.77 -11.85
N SER A 119 -3.86 20.60 -10.72
CA SER A 119 -4.37 21.68 -9.88
C SER A 119 -3.27 22.59 -9.30
N PRO A 120 -3.37 23.92 -9.48
CA PRO A 120 -2.48 24.89 -8.82
C PRO A 120 -2.52 24.86 -7.29
N GLN A 121 -3.58 24.31 -6.69
CA GLN A 121 -3.70 24.17 -5.24
C GLN A 121 -2.85 23.01 -4.68
N HIS A 122 -2.41 22.09 -5.55
CA HIS A 122 -1.66 20.89 -5.19
C HIS A 122 -0.24 20.91 -5.80
N LEU A 123 0.03 20.19 -6.89
CA LEU A 123 1.34 20.24 -7.55
C LEU A 123 1.47 21.40 -8.55
N GLY A 124 0.40 21.69 -9.29
CA GLY A 124 0.31 22.84 -10.20
C GLY A 124 1.11 22.69 -11.50
N ILE A 125 1.03 21.53 -12.17
CA ILE A 125 1.60 21.37 -13.53
C ILE A 125 0.91 22.34 -14.52
N MET A 126 -0.39 22.56 -14.34
CA MET A 126 -1.19 23.47 -15.14
C MET A 126 -1.42 24.77 -14.36
N THR A 127 -1.54 25.89 -15.07
CA THR A 127 -1.90 27.18 -14.45
C THR A 127 -3.39 27.26 -14.17
N ALA A 128 -3.81 28.24 -13.36
CA ALA A 128 -5.22 28.48 -13.07
C ALA A 128 -6.04 28.86 -14.31
N ASP A 129 -5.40 29.35 -15.37
CA ASP A 129 -6.07 29.66 -16.65
C ASP A 129 -6.17 28.42 -17.56
N GLU A 130 -5.36 27.39 -17.32
CA GLU A 130 -5.34 26.16 -18.12
C GLU A 130 -6.23 25.06 -17.55
N TYR A 131 -6.53 25.08 -16.25
CA TYR A 131 -7.29 24.05 -15.55
C TYR A 131 -8.09 24.61 -14.37
N ASN A 132 -9.38 24.30 -14.31
CA ASN A 132 -10.33 24.82 -13.32
C ASN A 132 -11.00 23.71 -12.48
N GLY A 133 -10.41 22.51 -12.42
CA GLY A 133 -10.91 21.41 -11.57
C GLY A 133 -11.82 20.40 -12.26
N GLU A 134 -11.96 20.48 -13.58
CA GLU A 134 -12.91 19.68 -14.38
C GLU A 134 -12.72 18.16 -14.22
N LEU A 135 -11.49 17.67 -13.97
CA LEU A 135 -11.26 16.23 -13.73
C LEU A 135 -11.86 15.78 -12.40
N LEU A 136 -11.89 16.65 -11.39
CA LEU A 136 -12.55 16.34 -10.12
C LEU A 136 -14.07 16.33 -10.30
N ASP A 137 -14.62 17.24 -11.11
CA ASP A 137 -16.05 17.23 -11.44
C ASP A 137 -16.46 15.93 -12.16
N LEU A 138 -15.64 15.47 -13.11
CA LEU A 138 -15.80 14.16 -13.76
C LEU A 138 -15.72 13.00 -12.75
N ALA A 139 -14.75 13.01 -11.85
CA ALA A 139 -14.63 11.99 -10.81
C ALA A 139 -15.83 11.97 -9.86
N VAL A 140 -16.38 13.13 -9.52
CA VAL A 140 -17.60 13.27 -8.71
C VAL A 140 -18.83 12.74 -9.46
N ASP A 141 -19.00 13.05 -10.75
CA ASP A 141 -20.10 12.52 -11.57
C ASP A 141 -20.07 10.99 -11.62
N LEU A 142 -18.91 10.39 -11.92
CA LEU A 142 -18.78 8.94 -11.89
C LEU A 142 -19.04 8.37 -10.49
N GLY A 143 -18.43 8.96 -9.46
CA GLY A 143 -18.65 8.54 -8.07
C GLY A 143 -20.14 8.53 -7.70
N GLN A 144 -20.89 9.57 -8.08
CA GLN A 144 -22.33 9.65 -7.83
C GLN A 144 -23.12 8.55 -8.54
N ARG A 145 -22.72 8.17 -9.76
CA ARG A 145 -23.34 7.06 -10.51
C ARG A 145 -23.01 5.69 -9.92
N LEU A 146 -21.87 5.55 -9.25
CA LEU A 146 -21.46 4.31 -8.59
C LEU A 146 -22.07 4.15 -7.18
N LEU A 147 -22.41 5.25 -6.50
CA LEU A 147 -22.95 5.23 -5.13
C LEU A 147 -24.14 4.27 -4.89
N PRO A 148 -25.12 4.14 -5.81
CA PRO A 148 -26.23 3.19 -5.62
C PRO A 148 -25.76 1.74 -5.48
N ALA A 149 -24.54 1.39 -5.89
CA ALA A 149 -24.01 0.04 -5.73
C ALA A 149 -23.92 -0.37 -4.26
N PHE A 150 -23.75 0.59 -3.34
CA PHE A 150 -23.67 0.40 -1.90
C PHE A 150 -25.05 0.29 -1.22
N ASP A 151 -26.15 0.46 -1.94
CA ASP A 151 -27.51 0.41 -1.39
C ASP A 151 -28.00 -1.05 -1.30
N THR A 152 -27.21 -1.86 -0.59
CA THR A 152 -27.50 -3.27 -0.28
C THR A 152 -27.83 -3.41 1.21
N MET A 153 -28.46 -4.53 1.61
CA MET A 153 -28.84 -4.76 3.01
C MET A 153 -27.63 -4.77 3.96
N THR A 154 -26.47 -5.19 3.47
CA THR A 154 -25.22 -5.24 4.26
C THR A 154 -24.42 -3.95 4.17
N GLY A 155 -24.66 -3.12 3.16
CA GLY A 155 -23.79 -1.98 2.80
C GLY A 155 -22.50 -2.38 2.07
N ILE A 156 -22.32 -3.67 1.74
CA ILE A 156 -21.27 -4.18 0.84
C ILE A 156 -21.76 -3.95 -0.60
N PRO A 157 -20.98 -3.31 -1.48
CA PRO A 157 -21.47 -2.95 -2.80
C PRO A 157 -21.62 -4.16 -3.74
N VAL A 158 -22.63 -4.12 -4.61
CA VAL A 158 -22.69 -5.03 -5.76
C VAL A 158 -21.49 -4.82 -6.68
N HIS A 159 -21.05 -5.88 -7.36
CA HIS A 159 -19.89 -5.82 -8.25
C HIS A 159 -20.14 -4.95 -9.50
N ARG A 160 -21.39 -4.87 -9.97
CA ARG A 160 -21.78 -4.23 -11.24
C ARG A 160 -22.90 -3.23 -11.06
N ILE A 161 -22.81 -2.14 -11.82
CA ILE A 161 -23.82 -1.08 -11.82
C ILE A 161 -24.04 -0.51 -13.21
N HIS A 162 -25.28 -0.12 -13.49
CA HIS A 162 -25.64 0.58 -14.72
C HIS A 162 -25.48 2.10 -14.55
N LEU A 163 -24.64 2.76 -15.36
CA LEU A 163 -24.25 4.16 -15.12
C LEU A 163 -25.42 5.18 -15.16
N GLN A 164 -26.50 4.87 -15.87
CA GLN A 164 -27.72 5.71 -15.89
C GLN A 164 -28.82 5.24 -14.94
N ARG A 165 -28.82 3.97 -14.54
CA ARG A 165 -30.00 3.32 -13.91
C ARG A 165 -29.72 2.76 -12.52
N GLY A 166 -28.46 2.78 -12.08
CA GLY A 166 -28.03 2.18 -10.82
C GLY A 166 -28.17 0.66 -10.85
N ILE A 167 -28.68 0.08 -9.77
CA ILE A 167 -28.95 -1.36 -9.67
C ILE A 167 -30.18 -1.69 -10.52
N VAL A 168 -30.04 -2.63 -11.46
CA VAL A 168 -31.12 -3.09 -12.34
C VAL A 168 -31.63 -4.47 -11.92
N ASN A 169 -32.80 -4.87 -12.44
CA ASN A 169 -33.33 -6.20 -12.19
C ASN A 169 -32.32 -7.28 -12.62
N ASN A 170 -32.14 -8.30 -11.77
CA ASN A 170 -31.19 -9.40 -11.95
C ASN A 170 -29.70 -9.02 -11.82
N THR A 171 -29.35 -7.84 -11.27
CA THR A 171 -27.95 -7.58 -10.87
C THR A 171 -27.49 -8.69 -9.90
N PRO A 172 -26.37 -9.39 -10.20
CA PRO A 172 -25.85 -10.42 -9.31
C PRO A 172 -25.51 -9.87 -7.93
N THR A 173 -25.86 -10.63 -6.89
CA THR A 173 -25.59 -10.25 -5.49
C THR A 173 -24.24 -10.76 -5.00
N MET A 174 -23.54 -11.59 -5.78
CA MET A 174 -22.21 -12.07 -5.45
C MET A 174 -21.16 -10.99 -5.75
N THR A 175 -20.26 -10.76 -4.80
CA THR A 175 -19.05 -9.93 -4.94
C THR A 175 -17.87 -10.59 -4.23
N CYS A 176 -16.70 -9.98 -4.24
CA CYS A 176 -15.49 -10.45 -3.55
C CYS A 176 -14.85 -9.32 -2.70
N PRO A 177 -13.99 -9.66 -1.71
CA PRO A 177 -13.33 -8.66 -0.88
C PRO A 177 -12.54 -7.59 -1.64
N ALA A 178 -11.83 -7.95 -2.71
CA ALA A 178 -11.14 -6.98 -3.56
C ALA A 178 -12.16 -6.01 -4.19
N ALA A 179 -13.17 -6.52 -4.90
CA ALA A 179 -14.13 -5.67 -5.59
C ALA A 179 -14.95 -4.76 -4.66
N ALA A 180 -15.22 -5.20 -3.43
CA ALA A 180 -16.02 -4.45 -2.47
C ALA A 180 -15.20 -3.59 -1.50
N GLY A 181 -13.96 -4.00 -1.20
CA GLY A 181 -13.10 -3.35 -0.21
C GLY A 181 -12.06 -2.41 -0.80
N SER A 182 -11.65 -2.66 -2.04
CA SER A 182 -10.61 -1.88 -2.74
C SER A 182 -11.19 -0.65 -3.46
N LEU A 183 -12.17 -0.01 -2.84
CA LEU A 183 -12.76 1.27 -3.27
C LEU A 183 -12.36 2.41 -2.34
N LEU A 184 -11.85 2.05 -1.15
CA LEU A 184 -11.68 2.96 -0.02
C LEU A 184 -10.65 4.07 -0.28
N VAL A 185 -9.52 3.77 -0.91
CA VAL A 185 -8.46 4.76 -1.13
C VAL A 185 -8.95 5.87 -2.06
N GLU A 186 -9.43 5.53 -3.26
CA GLU A 186 -9.90 6.51 -4.26
C GLU A 186 -11.10 7.30 -3.76
N LEU A 187 -12.11 6.61 -3.21
CA LEU A 187 -13.32 7.26 -2.70
C LEU A 187 -13.02 8.15 -1.49
N SER A 188 -11.96 7.86 -0.72
CA SER A 188 -11.51 8.75 0.35
C SER A 188 -10.91 10.04 -0.20
N TYR A 189 -10.01 9.97 -1.19
CA TYR A 189 -9.47 11.16 -1.84
C TYR A 189 -10.58 11.96 -2.53
N LEU A 190 -11.51 11.29 -3.23
CA LEU A 190 -12.67 11.95 -3.83
C LEU A 190 -13.46 12.73 -2.77
N SER A 191 -13.78 12.12 -1.62
CA SER A 191 -14.43 12.79 -0.51
C SER A 191 -13.65 13.99 0.04
N ARG A 192 -12.32 13.88 0.15
CA ARG A 192 -11.48 14.96 0.71
C ARG A 192 -11.38 16.15 -0.25
N LEU A 193 -11.18 15.87 -1.54
CA LEU A 193 -11.00 16.89 -2.56
C LEU A 193 -12.33 17.58 -2.92
N SER A 194 -13.43 16.84 -2.97
CA SER A 194 -14.75 17.39 -3.33
C SER A 194 -15.57 17.87 -2.12
N ALA A 195 -15.07 17.68 -0.89
CA ALA A 195 -15.78 17.90 0.37
C ALA A 195 -17.09 17.08 0.53
N LEU A 196 -17.31 16.03 -0.26
CA LEU A 196 -18.49 15.15 -0.18
C LEU A 196 -18.15 13.88 0.61
N ARG A 197 -18.46 13.88 1.91
CA ARG A 197 -18.12 12.77 2.84
C ARG A 197 -18.70 11.40 2.48
N MET A 198 -19.79 11.36 1.73
CA MET A 198 -20.55 10.13 1.46
C MET A 198 -19.75 9.03 0.75
N PHE A 199 -18.78 9.38 -0.11
CA PHE A 199 -17.96 8.39 -0.82
C PHE A 199 -17.07 7.59 0.14
N GLU A 200 -16.28 8.29 0.95
CA GLU A 200 -15.44 7.68 1.98
C GLU A 200 -16.28 6.91 3.00
N ASP A 201 -17.37 7.49 3.48
CA ASP A 201 -18.17 6.88 4.55
C ASP A 201 -18.80 5.55 4.09
N LYS A 202 -19.30 5.48 2.85
CA LYS A 202 -19.83 4.24 2.24
C LYS A 202 -18.73 3.20 2.03
N ALA A 203 -17.58 3.60 1.48
CA ALA A 203 -16.45 2.69 1.24
C ALA A 203 -15.86 2.13 2.54
N ARG A 204 -15.72 2.98 3.58
CA ARG A 204 -15.27 2.57 4.91
C ARG A 204 -16.22 1.54 5.53
N ASN A 205 -17.52 1.79 5.43
CA ASN A 205 -18.51 0.85 5.94
C ASN A 205 -18.39 -0.49 5.22
N ALA A 206 -18.24 -0.52 3.89
CA ALA A 206 -18.08 -1.76 3.14
C ALA A 206 -16.89 -2.61 3.64
N VAL A 207 -15.71 -2.00 3.85
CA VAL A 207 -14.55 -2.73 4.38
C VAL A 207 -14.80 -3.24 5.81
N VAL A 208 -15.41 -2.43 6.67
CA VAL A 208 -15.76 -2.87 8.03
C VAL A 208 -16.76 -4.04 7.99
N GLN A 209 -17.73 -4.01 7.08
CA GLN A 209 -18.73 -5.09 6.94
C GLN A 209 -18.10 -6.41 6.46
N LEU A 210 -17.11 -6.35 5.56
CA LEU A 210 -16.28 -7.51 5.19
C LEU A 210 -15.47 -8.00 6.40
N TRP A 211 -14.78 -7.10 7.09
CA TRP A 211 -13.95 -7.41 8.25
C TRP A 211 -14.72 -8.10 9.39
N LEU A 212 -15.96 -7.66 9.65
CA LEU A 212 -16.82 -8.24 10.68
C LEU A 212 -17.25 -9.69 10.38
N ARG A 213 -17.07 -10.16 9.14
CA ARG A 213 -17.46 -11.50 8.67
C ARG A 213 -16.28 -12.46 8.51
N ARG A 214 -15.06 -12.04 8.84
CA ARG A 214 -13.88 -12.92 8.83
C ARG A 214 -14.09 -14.13 9.74
N SER A 215 -13.39 -15.22 9.46
CA SER A 215 -13.39 -16.42 10.28
C SER A 215 -12.69 -16.18 11.63
N THR A 216 -12.72 -17.18 12.51
CA THR A 216 -11.94 -17.16 13.76
C THR A 216 -10.42 -17.15 13.54
N LEU A 217 -9.96 -17.38 12.30
CA LEU A 217 -8.57 -17.31 11.88
C LEU A 217 -8.23 -15.93 11.26
N ASP A 218 -9.14 -14.96 11.34
CA ASP A 218 -9.03 -13.64 10.72
C ASP A 218 -8.93 -13.67 9.17
N LEU A 219 -9.31 -14.79 8.53
CA LEU A 219 -9.37 -14.94 7.08
C LEU A 219 -10.75 -14.55 6.52
N LEU A 220 -10.80 -14.01 5.30
CA LEU A 220 -12.01 -13.68 4.56
C LEU A 220 -12.21 -14.67 3.40
N GLY A 221 -13.44 -15.04 3.07
CA GLY A 221 -13.74 -15.90 1.92
C GLY A 221 -13.57 -15.17 0.58
N SER A 222 -13.52 -15.91 -0.52
CA SER A 222 -13.34 -15.34 -1.88
C SER A 222 -14.60 -14.78 -2.51
N SER A 223 -15.79 -15.17 -2.06
CA SER A 223 -17.04 -14.62 -2.59
C SER A 223 -18.13 -14.53 -1.53
N ILE A 224 -18.82 -13.40 -1.50
CA ILE A 224 -19.84 -13.04 -0.51
C ILE A 224 -21.12 -12.58 -1.19
N ASP A 225 -22.26 -12.94 -0.62
CA ASP A 225 -23.56 -12.42 -1.04
C ASP A 225 -23.84 -11.07 -0.34
N VAL A 226 -24.04 -10.00 -1.10
CA VAL A 226 -24.25 -8.64 -0.55
C VAL A 226 -25.58 -8.46 0.17
N SER A 227 -26.54 -9.38 -0.04
CA SER A 227 -27.86 -9.31 0.57
C SER A 227 -27.85 -9.95 1.96
N SER A 228 -27.48 -11.22 2.04
CA SER A 228 -27.39 -11.98 3.29
C SER A 228 -26.14 -11.65 4.10
N GLY A 229 -25.04 -11.31 3.44
CA GLY A 229 -23.72 -11.17 4.05
C GLY A 229 -23.05 -12.51 4.35
N GLU A 230 -23.51 -13.62 3.77
CA GLU A 230 -22.91 -14.93 3.94
C GLU A 230 -21.84 -15.20 2.87
N TRP A 231 -20.78 -15.91 3.25
CA TRP A 231 -19.75 -16.36 2.32
C TRP A 231 -20.30 -17.46 1.41
N ILE A 232 -20.36 -17.20 0.11
CA ILE A 232 -20.72 -18.18 -0.92
C ILE A 232 -19.55 -19.14 -1.15
N HIS A 233 -18.33 -18.62 -1.14
CA HIS A 233 -17.11 -19.39 -1.35
C HIS A 233 -16.10 -19.08 -0.24
N SER A 234 -15.62 -20.14 0.41
CA SER A 234 -14.74 -20.08 1.57
C SER A 234 -13.25 -20.27 1.23
N HIS A 235 -12.89 -20.45 -0.04
CA HIS A 235 -11.48 -20.55 -0.41
C HIS A 235 -10.82 -19.16 -0.34
N VAL A 236 -9.55 -19.12 0.03
CA VAL A 236 -8.80 -17.89 0.30
C VAL A 236 -7.41 -18.03 -0.29
N SER A 237 -6.98 -17.01 -1.03
CA SER A 237 -5.59 -16.80 -1.43
C SER A 237 -5.29 -15.30 -1.31
N ILE A 238 -4.04 -14.92 -1.56
CA ILE A 238 -3.67 -13.51 -1.73
C ILE A 238 -3.78 -13.04 -3.19
N GLY A 239 -4.20 -13.89 -4.12
CA GLY A 239 -4.40 -13.50 -5.52
C GLY A 239 -5.80 -12.92 -5.76
N ALA A 240 -6.26 -13.11 -7.01
CA ALA A 240 -7.55 -12.62 -7.50
C ALA A 240 -8.69 -12.71 -6.48
N GLY A 241 -9.32 -11.57 -6.21
CA GLY A 241 -10.51 -11.47 -5.37
C GLY A 241 -10.26 -11.09 -3.91
N LEU A 242 -9.01 -11.12 -3.44
CA LEU A 242 -8.62 -10.63 -2.11
C LEU A 242 -7.36 -9.75 -2.10
N ASP A 243 -6.46 -9.91 -3.05
CA ASP A 243 -5.23 -9.12 -3.24
C ASP A 243 -5.27 -7.68 -2.65
N SER A 244 -5.93 -6.78 -3.36
CA SER A 244 -5.99 -5.34 -3.11
C SER A 244 -6.77 -4.98 -1.84
N TYR A 245 -7.59 -5.89 -1.30
CA TYR A 245 -8.24 -5.68 0.01
C TYR A 245 -7.17 -5.51 1.10
N PHE A 246 -6.14 -6.36 1.11
CA PHE A 246 -5.05 -6.27 2.09
C PHE A 246 -4.24 -5.00 1.91
N GLU A 247 -3.97 -4.66 0.65
CA GLU A 247 -3.25 -3.46 0.26
C GLU A 247 -3.93 -2.19 0.80
N TYR A 248 -5.26 -2.10 0.66
CA TYR A 248 -6.03 -0.91 1.06
C TYR A 248 -6.12 -0.75 2.57
N LEU A 249 -6.04 -1.83 3.36
CA LEU A 249 -5.93 -1.71 4.82
C LEU A 249 -4.65 -0.95 5.22
N LEU A 250 -3.52 -1.28 4.58
CA LEU A 250 -2.26 -0.59 4.86
C LEU A 250 -2.22 0.80 4.23
N LYS A 251 -2.55 0.94 2.94
CA LYS A 251 -2.49 2.21 2.21
C LYS A 251 -3.45 3.24 2.82
N TYR A 252 -4.65 2.84 3.26
CA TYR A 252 -5.55 3.75 3.95
C TYR A 252 -4.98 4.22 5.30
N HIS A 253 -4.29 3.35 6.05
CA HIS A 253 -3.57 3.79 7.25
C HIS A 253 -2.50 4.84 6.93
N LEU A 254 -1.74 4.66 5.84
CA LEU A 254 -0.68 5.58 5.44
C LEU A 254 -1.23 6.97 5.10
N ILE A 255 -2.35 7.05 4.37
CA ILE A 255 -2.94 8.35 3.99
C ILE A 255 -3.72 9.00 5.13
N SER A 256 -4.40 8.22 5.97
CA SER A 256 -5.32 8.75 6.98
C SER A 256 -4.73 8.85 8.39
N GLY A 257 -3.62 8.17 8.66
CA GLY A 257 -3.03 8.01 10.00
C GLY A 257 -3.90 7.25 11.01
N ASP A 258 -5.01 6.63 10.59
CA ASP A 258 -5.94 5.96 11.49
C ASP A 258 -5.43 4.54 11.80
N THR A 259 -5.12 4.29 13.07
CA THR A 259 -4.47 3.06 13.52
C THR A 259 -5.39 1.84 13.46
N MET A 260 -6.71 2.01 13.37
CA MET A 260 -7.65 0.90 13.26
C MET A 260 -7.37 0.07 11.99
N TRP A 261 -7.00 0.72 10.89
CA TRP A 261 -6.72 0.08 9.62
C TRP A 261 -5.40 -0.69 9.63
N LEU A 262 -4.38 -0.14 10.31
CA LEU A 262 -3.14 -0.86 10.57
C LEU A 262 -3.38 -2.09 11.46
N GLU A 263 -4.29 -2.01 12.44
CA GLU A 263 -4.64 -3.17 13.27
C GLU A 263 -5.33 -4.27 12.44
N MET A 264 -6.29 -3.91 11.58
CA MET A 264 -6.91 -4.86 10.64
C MET A 264 -5.89 -5.46 9.66
N PHE A 265 -4.99 -4.63 9.11
CA PHE A 265 -3.91 -5.09 8.24
C PHE A 265 -3.01 -6.09 8.96
N ASN A 266 -2.49 -5.77 10.14
CA ASN A 266 -1.57 -6.65 10.87
C ASN A 266 -2.20 -7.99 11.24
N MET A 267 -3.49 -8.00 11.60
CA MET A 267 -4.23 -9.23 11.86
C MET A 267 -4.37 -10.06 10.58
N SER A 268 -4.77 -9.44 9.47
CA SER A 268 -4.89 -10.09 8.16
C SER A 268 -3.54 -10.64 7.68
N TYR A 269 -2.47 -9.84 7.77
CA TYR A 269 -1.11 -10.22 7.40
C TYR A 269 -0.63 -11.42 8.20
N THR A 270 -0.82 -11.39 9.52
CA THR A 270 -0.46 -12.52 10.40
C THR A 270 -1.22 -13.79 10.00
N ALA A 271 -2.52 -13.68 9.73
CA ALA A 271 -3.35 -14.80 9.29
C ALA A 271 -2.89 -15.37 7.94
N VAL A 272 -2.59 -14.51 6.97
CA VAL A 272 -2.05 -14.88 5.66
C VAL A 272 -0.72 -15.61 5.80
N GLU A 273 0.25 -15.03 6.51
CA GLU A 273 1.57 -15.65 6.69
C GLU A 273 1.51 -16.96 7.51
N THR A 274 0.55 -17.08 8.42
CA THR A 274 0.39 -18.31 9.22
C THR A 274 -0.27 -19.43 8.42
N HIS A 275 -1.33 -19.11 7.67
CA HIS A 275 -2.23 -20.11 7.09
C HIS A 275 -2.08 -20.34 5.60
N ILE A 276 -1.64 -19.33 4.84
CA ILE A 276 -1.61 -19.33 3.37
C ILE A 276 -0.19 -19.52 2.85
N ASN A 277 0.82 -18.92 3.51
CA ASN A 277 2.24 -19.06 3.13
C ASN A 277 2.74 -20.51 3.31
N HIS A 278 3.19 -21.13 2.23
CA HIS A 278 3.84 -22.44 2.17
C HIS A 278 5.14 -22.30 1.37
N ASP A 279 6.28 -22.36 2.07
CA ASP A 279 7.62 -22.29 1.49
C ASP A 279 7.86 -21.03 0.64
N ASP A 280 7.51 -19.87 1.21
CA ASP A 280 7.63 -18.52 0.63
C ASP A 280 6.69 -18.25 -0.58
N LEU A 281 5.74 -19.14 -0.84
CA LEU A 281 4.65 -18.97 -1.81
C LEU A 281 3.30 -19.09 -1.12
N HIS A 282 2.30 -18.35 -1.57
CA HIS A 282 0.99 -18.35 -0.93
C HIS A 282 0.01 -19.16 -1.76
N ILE A 283 -0.52 -20.23 -1.17
CA ILE A 283 -1.43 -21.16 -1.82
C ILE A 283 -2.83 -21.08 -1.24
N GLU A 284 -3.82 -21.56 -1.99
CA GLU A 284 -5.22 -21.42 -1.61
C GLU A 284 -5.62 -22.40 -0.50
N VAL A 285 -6.27 -21.88 0.55
CA VAL A 285 -6.77 -22.63 1.71
C VAL A 285 -8.23 -22.33 2.00
N ASP A 286 -8.87 -23.09 2.88
CA ASP A 286 -10.21 -22.74 3.38
C ASP A 286 -10.13 -21.72 4.52
N MET A 287 -10.98 -20.70 4.50
CA MET A 287 -10.99 -19.62 5.50
C MET A 287 -11.21 -20.10 6.93
N ASN A 288 -11.93 -21.21 7.14
CA ASN A 288 -12.29 -21.69 8.47
C ASN A 288 -11.26 -22.66 9.06
N TYR A 289 -10.43 -23.27 8.21
CA TYR A 289 -9.47 -24.30 8.59
C TYR A 289 -8.00 -23.91 8.32
N GLY A 290 -7.78 -22.87 7.49
CA GLY A 290 -6.48 -22.35 7.12
C GLY A 290 -5.57 -23.45 6.57
N ARG A 291 -4.30 -23.43 7.00
CA ARG A 291 -3.24 -24.39 6.62
C ARG A 291 -3.64 -25.87 6.68
N GLN A 292 -4.62 -26.22 7.53
CA GLN A 292 -5.06 -27.61 7.71
C GLN A 292 -5.91 -28.12 6.53
N HIS A 293 -6.44 -27.22 5.70
CA HIS A 293 -7.29 -27.53 4.56
C HIS A 293 -6.83 -26.74 3.33
N VAL A 294 -5.79 -27.24 2.67
CA VAL A 294 -5.34 -26.73 1.36
C VAL A 294 -6.38 -27.08 0.31
N ARG A 295 -6.90 -26.07 -0.39
CA ARG A 295 -7.88 -26.22 -1.47
C ARG A 295 -7.19 -26.43 -2.82
N SER A 296 -6.17 -25.64 -3.11
CA SER A 296 -5.35 -25.80 -4.30
C SER A 296 -3.93 -25.30 -4.07
N ARG A 297 -2.94 -25.98 -4.66
CA ARG A 297 -1.52 -25.58 -4.60
C ARG A 297 -1.15 -24.71 -5.79
N ARG A 298 -1.93 -23.66 -6.03
CA ARG A 298 -1.76 -22.80 -7.20
C ARG A 298 -1.14 -21.46 -6.81
N VAL A 299 -0.30 -20.95 -7.70
CA VAL A 299 0.31 -19.63 -7.64
C VAL A 299 -0.28 -18.79 -8.75
N SER A 300 -0.98 -17.70 -8.39
CA SER A 300 -1.43 -16.67 -9.33
C SER A 300 -0.33 -15.64 -9.63
N ALA A 301 -0.26 -15.15 -10.87
CA ALA A 301 0.56 -14.00 -11.25
C ALA A 301 0.26 -12.77 -10.40
N LEU A 302 -1.02 -12.52 -10.12
CA LEU A 302 -1.50 -11.38 -9.33
C LEU A 302 -0.94 -11.36 -7.91
N GLN A 303 -0.59 -12.52 -7.34
CA GLN A 303 0.01 -12.56 -6.00
C GLN A 303 1.39 -11.88 -5.94
N ALA A 304 2.00 -11.59 -7.09
CA ALA A 304 3.29 -10.95 -7.16
C ALA A 304 3.30 -9.49 -6.67
N PHE A 305 2.15 -8.91 -6.27
CA PHE A 305 2.07 -7.63 -5.57
C PHE A 305 2.52 -7.75 -4.10
N TRP A 306 2.37 -8.94 -3.51
CA TRP A 306 2.55 -9.18 -2.08
C TRP A 306 3.96 -8.84 -1.59
N PRO A 307 5.06 -9.16 -2.30
CA PRO A 307 6.39 -8.71 -1.90
C PRO A 307 6.50 -7.18 -1.81
N GLY A 308 5.89 -6.43 -2.73
CA GLY A 308 5.82 -4.96 -2.67
C GLY A 308 5.07 -4.48 -1.43
N LEU A 309 3.93 -5.10 -1.11
CA LEU A 309 3.18 -4.82 0.10
C LEU A 309 3.96 -5.18 1.38
N GLN A 310 4.72 -6.28 1.37
CA GLN A 310 5.61 -6.69 2.46
C GLN A 310 6.71 -5.65 2.70
N VAL A 311 7.30 -5.10 1.63
CA VAL A 311 8.25 -3.98 1.75
C VAL A 311 7.60 -2.76 2.42
N LEU A 312 6.41 -2.36 1.99
CA LEU A 312 5.67 -1.25 2.60
C LEU A 312 5.34 -1.50 4.08
N ALA A 313 5.05 -2.75 4.45
CA ALA A 313 4.81 -3.16 5.83
C ALA A 313 6.09 -3.25 6.67
N GLY A 314 7.28 -3.21 6.05
CA GLY A 314 8.58 -3.33 6.69
C GLY A 314 9.13 -4.76 6.80
N ASP A 315 8.47 -5.76 6.21
CA ASP A 315 8.95 -7.15 6.13
C ASP A 315 9.73 -7.40 4.84
N VAL A 316 10.87 -6.70 4.71
CA VAL A 316 11.74 -6.79 3.53
C VAL A 316 12.32 -8.20 3.37
N SER A 317 12.56 -8.93 4.47
CA SER A 317 13.13 -10.28 4.42
C SER A 317 12.20 -11.29 3.76
N SER A 318 10.91 -11.28 4.11
CA SER A 318 9.93 -12.16 3.47
C SER A 318 9.68 -11.76 2.03
N ALA A 319 9.65 -10.45 1.74
CA ALA A 319 9.54 -9.93 0.37
C ALA A 319 10.66 -10.44 -0.55
N ILE A 320 11.91 -10.48 -0.07
CA ILE A 320 13.04 -11.02 -0.85
C ILE A 320 12.82 -12.48 -1.22
N ARG A 321 12.34 -13.31 -0.27
CA ARG A 321 12.19 -14.76 -0.49
C ARG A 321 11.03 -15.07 -1.43
N SER A 322 9.86 -14.46 -1.21
CA SER A 322 8.68 -14.66 -2.05
C SER A 322 8.89 -14.12 -3.48
N HIS A 323 9.52 -12.95 -3.62
CA HIS A 323 9.90 -12.39 -4.92
C HIS A 323 10.83 -13.30 -5.71
N ASP A 324 11.84 -13.90 -5.07
CA ASP A 324 12.79 -14.80 -5.75
C ASP A 324 12.07 -16.03 -6.36
N LYS A 325 11.11 -16.60 -5.62
CA LYS A 325 10.28 -17.71 -6.11
C LYS A 325 9.42 -17.30 -7.29
N LEU A 326 8.75 -16.15 -7.20
CA LEU A 326 7.88 -15.65 -8.27
C LEU A 326 8.69 -15.28 -9.52
N PHE A 327 9.83 -14.62 -9.35
CA PHE A 327 10.73 -14.29 -10.45
C PHE A 327 11.27 -15.54 -11.16
N SER A 328 11.50 -16.65 -10.44
CA SER A 328 11.93 -17.91 -11.06
C SER A 328 10.91 -18.46 -12.07
N LEU A 329 9.61 -18.17 -11.89
CA LEU A 329 8.58 -18.52 -12.87
C LEU A 329 8.72 -17.67 -14.12
N TRP A 330 8.87 -16.35 -13.98
CA TRP A 330 9.13 -15.48 -15.13
C TRP A 330 10.41 -15.91 -15.86
N ASP A 331 11.51 -16.15 -15.14
CA ASP A 331 12.79 -16.53 -15.73
C ASP A 331 12.71 -17.83 -16.55
N LYS A 332 11.90 -18.79 -16.08
CA LYS A 332 11.64 -20.05 -16.78
C LYS A 332 10.84 -19.88 -18.08
N PHE A 333 9.85 -18.99 -18.08
CA PHE A 333 8.87 -18.91 -19.19
C PHE A 333 9.08 -17.72 -20.12
N GLY A 334 9.83 -16.69 -19.72
CA GLY A 334 9.97 -15.42 -20.46
C GLY A 334 8.77 -14.47 -20.29
N ALA A 335 7.76 -14.86 -19.53
CA ALA A 335 6.62 -14.07 -19.10
C ALA A 335 6.00 -14.72 -17.84
N MET A 336 5.16 -14.01 -17.09
CA MET A 336 4.53 -14.56 -15.89
C MET A 336 3.35 -15.47 -16.27
N PRO A 337 3.33 -16.76 -15.90
CA PRO A 337 2.13 -17.58 -16.08
C PRO A 337 1.00 -17.06 -15.17
N GLU A 338 -0.21 -16.90 -15.70
CA GLU A 338 -1.36 -16.38 -14.95
C GLU A 338 -1.72 -17.27 -13.75
N LEU A 339 -1.72 -18.60 -13.95
CA LEU A 339 -1.86 -19.58 -12.87
C LEU A 339 -0.89 -20.75 -13.08
N PHE A 340 -0.10 -21.03 -12.05
CA PHE A 340 0.85 -22.13 -12.00
C PHE A 340 0.47 -23.12 -10.90
N ASP A 341 0.27 -24.38 -11.25
CA ASP A 341 0.06 -25.47 -10.28
C ASP A 341 1.41 -25.98 -9.78
N LEU A 342 1.60 -26.01 -8.46
CA LEU A 342 2.81 -26.52 -7.80
C LEU A 342 2.77 -28.05 -7.60
N ALA A 343 1.67 -28.74 -7.92
CA ALA A 343 1.57 -30.19 -7.77
C ALA A 343 2.54 -30.94 -8.70
N GLY A 344 3.12 -32.04 -8.21
CA GLY A 344 4.04 -32.88 -8.97
C GLY A 344 5.32 -32.13 -9.38
N SER A 345 5.63 -32.10 -10.68
CA SER A 345 6.75 -31.33 -11.25
C SER A 345 6.40 -29.85 -11.52
N GLY A 346 5.17 -29.45 -11.23
CA GLY A 346 4.61 -28.13 -11.54
C GLY A 346 4.20 -27.98 -13.01
N SER A 347 3.11 -27.25 -13.26
CA SER A 347 2.59 -27.02 -14.62
C SER A 347 1.74 -25.75 -14.72
N VAL A 348 1.72 -25.12 -15.90
CA VAL A 348 0.78 -24.03 -16.19
C VAL A 348 -0.61 -24.62 -16.38
N ILE A 349 -1.62 -23.98 -15.79
CA ILE A 349 -3.01 -24.40 -15.94
C ILE A 349 -3.48 -24.18 -17.39
N SER A 350 -4.10 -25.20 -17.99
CA SER A 350 -4.38 -25.23 -19.43
C SER A 350 -5.27 -24.09 -19.95
N TRP A 351 -6.19 -23.59 -19.14
CA TRP A 351 -7.08 -22.48 -19.48
C TRP A 351 -6.53 -21.11 -19.07
N ALA A 352 -5.41 -21.06 -18.33
CA ALA A 352 -4.77 -19.84 -17.84
C ALA A 352 -3.36 -19.70 -18.45
N ARG A 353 -3.27 -19.94 -19.77
CA ARG A 353 -2.00 -19.91 -20.52
C ARG A 353 -1.59 -18.51 -20.97
N SER A 354 -2.47 -17.53 -20.87
CA SER A 354 -2.17 -16.14 -21.22
C SER A 354 -1.24 -15.50 -20.18
N SER A 355 -0.48 -14.48 -20.59
CA SER A 355 0.22 -13.54 -19.73
C SER A 355 -0.08 -12.12 -20.21
N PRO A 356 -1.04 -11.42 -19.57
CA PRO A 356 -1.59 -10.18 -20.10
C PRO A 356 -0.78 -8.96 -19.65
N LEU A 357 0.55 -9.01 -19.75
CA LEU A 357 1.46 -7.89 -19.43
C LEU A 357 1.31 -7.34 -17.99
N ARG A 358 1.00 -8.25 -17.06
CA ARG A 358 0.78 -8.03 -15.62
C ARG A 358 1.88 -7.17 -14.94
N PRO A 359 1.54 -6.16 -14.12
CA PRO A 359 2.52 -5.27 -13.50
C PRO A 359 3.15 -5.78 -12.20
N GLU A 360 2.52 -6.71 -11.49
CA GLU A 360 2.72 -6.86 -10.04
C GLU A 360 4.14 -7.33 -9.67
N LEU A 361 4.74 -8.20 -10.48
CA LEU A 361 6.14 -8.62 -10.27
C LEU A 361 7.13 -7.46 -10.48
N ILE A 362 6.84 -6.57 -11.42
CA ILE A 362 7.66 -5.40 -11.72
C ILE A 362 7.47 -4.35 -10.62
N GLU A 363 6.25 -4.13 -10.13
CA GLU A 363 5.96 -3.29 -8.96
C GLU A 363 6.78 -3.76 -7.74
N SER A 364 6.71 -5.05 -7.41
CA SER A 364 7.48 -5.63 -6.31
C SER A 364 8.99 -5.50 -6.52
N THR A 365 9.47 -5.64 -7.75
CA THR A 365 10.89 -5.42 -8.10
C THR A 365 11.29 -3.96 -7.84
N TYR A 366 10.43 -3.01 -8.19
CA TYR A 366 10.62 -1.59 -7.92
C TYR A 366 10.68 -1.30 -6.41
N HIS A 367 9.72 -1.77 -5.63
CA HIS A 367 9.70 -1.57 -4.18
C HIS A 367 10.91 -2.20 -3.48
N LEU A 368 11.30 -3.41 -3.87
CA LEU A 368 12.49 -4.06 -3.33
C LEU A 368 13.77 -3.29 -3.67
N TYR A 369 13.89 -2.74 -4.87
CA TYR A 369 15.01 -1.85 -5.20
C TYR A 369 14.99 -0.57 -4.37
N GLN A 370 13.82 0.05 -4.18
CA GLN A 370 13.68 1.26 -3.37
C GLN A 370 14.13 1.03 -1.92
N ALA A 371 13.75 -0.09 -1.32
CA ALA A 371 14.11 -0.42 0.05
C ALA A 371 15.57 -0.86 0.21
N THR A 372 16.09 -1.69 -0.70
CA THR A 372 17.40 -2.34 -0.50
C THR A 372 18.55 -1.66 -1.23
N ARG A 373 18.25 -0.88 -2.27
CA ARG A 373 19.21 -0.39 -3.27
C ARG A 373 20.05 -1.50 -3.94
N ASP A 374 19.65 -2.77 -3.82
CA ASP A 374 20.39 -3.90 -4.38
C ASP A 374 20.27 -3.92 -5.90
N HIS A 375 21.42 -3.87 -6.58
CA HIS A 375 21.52 -3.98 -8.03
C HIS A 375 20.99 -5.31 -8.60
N LYS A 376 20.73 -6.34 -7.79
CA LYS A 376 19.97 -7.54 -8.19
C LYS A 376 18.65 -7.14 -8.85
N TYR A 377 17.89 -6.22 -8.24
CA TYR A 377 16.56 -5.83 -8.74
C TYR A 377 16.64 -5.02 -10.04
N LEU A 378 17.70 -4.23 -10.24
CA LEU A 378 17.95 -3.59 -11.54
C LEU A 378 18.24 -4.63 -12.64
N LYS A 379 18.99 -5.69 -12.32
CA LYS A 379 19.27 -6.78 -13.29
C LYS A 379 18.01 -7.57 -13.62
N ILE A 380 17.16 -7.81 -12.63
CA ILE A 380 15.83 -8.43 -12.81
C ILE A 380 14.97 -7.55 -13.70
N GLY A 381 14.81 -6.27 -13.37
CA GLY A 381 14.05 -5.32 -14.19
C GLY A 381 14.54 -5.26 -15.63
N ARG A 382 15.87 -5.33 -15.85
CA ARG A 382 16.45 -5.34 -17.20
C ARG A 382 15.97 -6.56 -17.99
N LYS A 383 15.95 -7.73 -17.36
CA LYS A 383 15.41 -8.95 -18.00
C LYS A 383 13.92 -8.79 -18.29
N LEU A 384 13.12 -8.33 -17.32
CA LEU A 384 11.68 -8.13 -17.50
C LEU A 384 11.39 -7.19 -18.70
N LEU A 385 12.09 -6.06 -18.78
CA LEU A 385 11.99 -5.11 -19.88
C LEU A 385 12.38 -5.75 -21.22
N GLN A 386 13.50 -6.48 -21.28
CA GLN A 386 13.98 -7.12 -22.50
C GLN A 386 13.04 -8.21 -23.00
N ASP A 387 12.51 -9.03 -22.09
CA ASP A 387 11.55 -10.08 -22.43
C ASP A 387 10.29 -9.44 -23.04
N ILE A 388 9.70 -8.42 -22.41
CA ILE A 388 8.54 -7.67 -22.93
C ILE A 388 8.84 -7.07 -24.31
N GLN A 389 10.00 -6.41 -24.47
CA GLN A 389 10.39 -5.84 -25.76
C GLN A 389 10.52 -6.89 -26.87
N SER A 390 11.05 -8.06 -26.54
CA SER A 390 11.31 -9.11 -27.52
C SER A 390 10.06 -9.90 -27.93
N VAL A 391 9.12 -10.09 -26.99
CA VAL A 391 7.95 -10.94 -27.18
C VAL A 391 6.71 -10.12 -27.56
N SER A 392 6.47 -9.03 -26.85
CA SER A 392 5.18 -8.35 -26.86
C SER A 392 5.13 -7.11 -27.76
N LYS A 393 6.27 -6.54 -28.16
CA LYS A 393 6.27 -5.36 -29.03
C LYS A 393 5.78 -5.73 -30.43
N VAL A 394 4.73 -5.06 -30.89
CA VAL A 394 4.13 -5.22 -32.23
C VAL A 394 3.98 -3.85 -32.91
N PRO A 395 3.71 -3.76 -34.22
CA PRO A 395 3.72 -2.47 -34.93
C PRO A 395 2.83 -1.40 -34.28
N CYS A 396 1.63 -1.78 -33.83
CA CYS A 396 0.65 -0.87 -33.27
C CYS A 396 0.57 -0.90 -31.74
N GLY A 397 1.64 -1.28 -31.02
CA GLY A 397 1.68 -1.24 -29.55
C GLY A 397 2.35 -2.45 -28.92
N TYR A 398 1.80 -2.93 -27.79
CA TYR A 398 2.27 -4.11 -27.08
C TYR A 398 1.14 -5.12 -26.88
N ALA A 399 1.38 -6.35 -27.33
CA ALA A 399 0.41 -7.44 -27.31
C ALA A 399 0.65 -8.37 -26.12
N ALA A 400 -0.42 -8.71 -25.41
CA ALA A 400 -0.43 -9.76 -24.40
C ALA A 400 0.04 -11.09 -24.98
N VAL A 401 0.68 -11.93 -24.16
CA VAL A 401 0.99 -13.30 -24.56
C VAL A 401 -0.28 -14.13 -24.42
N GLY A 402 -0.72 -14.78 -25.51
CA GLY A 402 -1.89 -15.67 -25.52
C GLY A 402 -1.57 -17.09 -25.06
N ASP A 403 -0.34 -17.58 -25.34
CA ASP A 403 0.12 -18.89 -24.86
C ASP A 403 1.57 -18.84 -24.36
N ILE A 404 1.75 -19.01 -23.06
CA ILE A 404 3.03 -18.92 -22.34
C ILE A 404 4.08 -19.95 -22.78
N HIS A 405 3.68 -21.07 -23.40
CA HIS A 405 4.61 -22.08 -23.86
C HIS A 405 5.20 -21.75 -25.23
N THR A 406 4.44 -21.05 -26.07
CA THR A 406 4.86 -20.67 -27.43
C THR A 406 5.28 -19.21 -27.54
N LEU A 407 4.92 -18.40 -26.53
CA LEU A 407 5.05 -16.95 -26.52
C LEU A 407 4.34 -16.27 -27.70
N GLN A 408 3.36 -16.94 -28.31
CA GLN A 408 2.48 -16.31 -29.28
C GLN A 408 1.61 -15.27 -28.59
N VAL A 409 1.56 -14.09 -29.19
CA VAL A 409 0.80 -12.96 -28.68
C VAL A 409 -0.64 -12.96 -29.18
N GLU A 410 -1.53 -12.33 -28.43
CA GLU A 410 -2.94 -12.11 -28.75
C GLU A 410 -3.25 -10.61 -28.89
N ASP A 411 -4.35 -10.29 -29.56
CA ASP A 411 -4.69 -8.92 -29.97
C ASP A 411 -5.25 -8.06 -28.82
N ARG A 412 -4.41 -7.82 -27.81
CA ARG A 412 -4.80 -7.22 -26.54
C ARG A 412 -3.69 -6.38 -25.93
N MET A 413 -4.00 -5.12 -25.58
CA MET A 413 -3.18 -4.27 -24.73
C MET A 413 -4.09 -3.65 -23.66
N ASP A 414 -4.13 -4.22 -22.46
CA ASP A 414 -4.93 -3.63 -21.38
C ASP A 414 -4.32 -2.30 -20.92
N SER A 415 -5.16 -1.37 -20.48
CA SER A 415 -4.75 0.00 -20.13
C SER A 415 -3.66 0.06 -19.05
N TYR A 416 -3.73 -0.84 -18.06
CA TYR A 416 -2.76 -0.95 -16.96
C TYR A 416 -1.33 -1.18 -17.42
N PHE A 417 -1.12 -1.70 -18.64
CA PHE A 417 0.24 -1.88 -19.15
C PHE A 417 0.99 -0.55 -19.18
N LEU A 418 0.32 0.51 -19.66
CA LEU A 418 0.93 1.85 -19.75
C LEU A 418 0.98 2.54 -18.39
N SER A 419 -0.05 2.40 -17.57
CA SER A 419 -0.13 3.07 -16.26
C SER A 419 0.68 2.38 -15.17
N GLU A 420 1.00 1.09 -15.28
CA GLU A 420 1.67 0.35 -14.20
C GLU A 420 2.97 -0.31 -14.66
N THR A 421 2.87 -1.27 -15.59
CA THR A 421 4.01 -2.10 -16.02
C THR A 421 5.15 -1.22 -16.52
N VAL A 422 4.85 -0.28 -17.41
CA VAL A 422 5.85 0.65 -17.95
C VAL A 422 6.28 1.70 -16.93
N LYS A 423 5.35 2.18 -16.09
CA LYS A 423 5.62 3.15 -15.02
C LYS A 423 6.66 2.62 -14.03
N TYR A 424 6.47 1.42 -13.50
CA TYR A 424 7.40 0.82 -12.54
C TYR A 424 8.75 0.47 -13.18
N LEU A 425 8.79 0.07 -14.45
CA LEU A 425 10.05 -0.09 -15.18
C LEU A 425 10.80 1.24 -15.31
N TYR A 426 10.11 2.31 -15.73
CA TYR A 426 10.72 3.64 -15.85
C TYR A 426 11.27 4.15 -14.52
N LEU A 427 10.49 4.03 -13.45
CA LEU A 427 10.89 4.46 -12.10
C LEU A 427 12.05 3.62 -11.54
N LEU A 428 12.06 2.30 -11.75
CA LEU A 428 13.14 1.40 -11.33
C LEU A 428 14.51 1.86 -11.86
N PHE A 429 14.54 2.33 -13.11
CA PHE A 429 15.76 2.82 -13.76
C PHE A 429 16.04 4.31 -13.57
N SER A 430 15.27 5.04 -12.75
CA SER A 430 15.49 6.48 -12.53
C SER A 430 16.82 6.81 -11.87
N GLU A 431 17.66 7.65 -12.48
CA GLU A 431 18.95 8.05 -11.89
C GLU A 431 18.81 8.61 -10.46
N ASP A 432 17.72 9.31 -10.19
CA ASP A 432 17.29 9.73 -8.86
C ASP A 432 16.02 8.96 -8.46
N PRO A 433 16.14 7.87 -7.68
CA PRO A 433 15.00 7.07 -7.25
C PRO A 433 14.07 7.80 -6.27
N ASP A 434 14.52 8.91 -5.66
CA ASP A 434 13.71 9.65 -4.71
C ASP A 434 12.74 10.60 -5.41
N VAL A 435 12.96 10.92 -6.68
CA VAL A 435 12.08 11.77 -7.49
C VAL A 435 11.13 10.90 -8.32
N ILE A 436 9.83 11.10 -8.12
CA ILE A 436 8.77 10.41 -8.88
C ILE A 436 8.25 11.29 -10.00
N VAL A 437 7.95 12.56 -9.69
CA VAL A 437 7.56 13.56 -10.69
C VAL A 437 8.60 14.68 -10.69
N PRO A 438 9.24 14.98 -11.82
CA PRO A 438 10.23 16.06 -11.90
C PRO A 438 9.58 17.44 -11.72
N SER A 439 10.40 18.47 -11.54
CA SER A 439 9.91 19.86 -11.54
C SER A 439 9.62 20.35 -12.96
N PHE A 440 8.60 21.19 -13.09
CA PHE A 440 8.19 21.78 -14.36
C PHE A 440 8.40 23.30 -14.36
N PRO A 441 8.88 23.92 -15.44
CA PRO A 441 8.90 25.36 -15.56
C PRO A 441 7.47 25.92 -15.57
N VAL A 442 7.19 26.92 -14.73
CA VAL A 442 5.90 27.61 -14.75
C VAL A 442 5.99 28.73 -15.79
N SER A 443 5.28 28.58 -16.91
CA SER A 443 5.21 29.61 -17.96
C SER A 443 4.51 30.86 -17.42
N THR A 444 5.25 31.95 -17.25
CA THR A 444 4.71 33.27 -16.94
C THR A 444 4.32 33.98 -18.24
N ASN A 445 3.21 33.58 -18.85
CA ASN A 445 2.62 34.36 -19.94
C ASN A 445 1.91 35.60 -19.36
N SER A 446 2.68 36.56 -18.84
CA SER A 446 2.21 37.93 -18.66
C SER A 446 2.34 38.66 -20.00
N THR A 447 1.28 38.65 -20.80
CA THR A 447 1.14 39.69 -21.83
C THR A 447 1.04 41.03 -21.12
N GLY A 448 2.13 41.80 -21.18
CA GLY A 448 2.20 43.13 -20.62
C GLY A 448 1.14 44.04 -21.23
N SER A 449 0.15 44.41 -20.43
CA SER A 449 -0.66 45.61 -20.65
C SER A 449 -0.48 46.51 -19.43
N ASN A 450 0.19 47.64 -19.66
CA ASN A 450 0.28 48.73 -18.71
C ASN A 450 -1.15 49.25 -18.41
N SER A 451 -1.63 49.07 -17.18
CA SER A 451 -2.60 50.01 -16.64
C SER A 451 -2.48 50.13 -15.11
N SER A 452 -2.04 51.30 -14.69
CA SER A 452 -2.10 51.82 -13.33
C SER A 452 -3.53 51.86 -12.78
N ARG A 453 -3.76 51.31 -11.58
CA ARG A 453 -4.41 51.98 -10.41
C ARG A 453 -4.85 50.97 -9.33
N SER A 454 -4.34 51.18 -8.10
CA SER A 454 -5.06 51.31 -6.81
C SER A 454 -6.47 50.68 -6.72
N SER A 455 -6.90 49.86 -5.75
CA SER A 455 -6.57 49.79 -4.30
C SER A 455 -7.34 48.63 -3.64
N ASN A 456 -6.75 48.11 -2.54
CA ASN A 456 -7.36 47.51 -1.33
C ASN A 456 -8.31 46.31 -1.44
N ALA A 457 -7.76 45.12 -1.16
CA ALA A 457 -8.44 44.09 -0.37
C ALA A 457 -7.41 43.34 0.49
N SER A 458 -7.58 43.42 1.81
CA SER A 458 -6.71 42.83 2.83
C SER A 458 -6.96 41.33 2.94
N VAL A 459 -5.99 40.51 2.49
CA VAL A 459 -5.93 39.08 2.81
C VAL A 459 -4.91 38.90 3.94
N LEU A 460 -5.36 38.32 5.05
CA LEU A 460 -4.53 38.00 6.20
C LEU A 460 -3.46 36.97 5.81
N HIS A 461 -2.20 37.39 5.93
CA HIS A 461 -1.01 36.54 5.93
C HIS A 461 -0.89 35.84 7.29
N CYS A 462 -0.70 34.52 7.29
CA CYS A 462 -0.02 33.83 8.37
C CYS A 462 1.31 33.31 7.82
N GLY A 463 2.40 33.87 8.35
CA GLY A 463 3.76 33.59 7.88
C GLY A 463 4.45 32.49 8.66
N SER A 464 5.22 31.67 7.94
CA SER A 464 6.65 31.46 8.21
C SER A 464 7.24 30.50 7.17
N CYS A 465 7.67 31.03 6.03
CA CYS A 465 8.63 30.36 5.16
C CYS A 465 9.76 31.34 4.85
N ARG A 466 10.91 31.16 5.52
CA ARG A 466 12.18 31.73 5.09
C ARG A 466 12.90 30.70 4.24
N GLY A 467 12.93 30.98 2.94
CA GLY A 467 13.60 30.22 1.90
C GLY A 467 13.15 30.77 0.56
N GLN A 468 13.72 31.90 0.15
CA GLN A 468 13.51 32.45 -1.20
C GLN A 468 14.21 31.53 -2.20
N GLU A 469 13.50 30.53 -2.71
CA GLU A 469 13.82 29.91 -3.99
C GLU A 469 12.92 30.51 -5.08
N SER A 470 13.54 30.76 -6.23
CA SER A 470 12.97 31.37 -7.43
C SER A 470 11.62 30.75 -7.83
N ARG A 471 10.55 31.56 -7.84
CA ARG A 471 9.15 31.20 -8.20
C ARG A 471 8.92 30.92 -9.70
N ASN A 472 9.80 30.16 -10.36
CA ASN A 472 9.72 29.90 -11.81
C ASN A 472 9.50 28.42 -12.16
N ALA A 473 9.35 27.53 -11.18
CA ALA A 473 9.11 26.11 -11.42
C ALA A 473 8.23 25.49 -10.32
N THR A 474 7.51 24.41 -10.65
CA THR A 474 6.86 23.56 -9.66
C THR A 474 7.92 22.83 -8.82
N ARG A 475 7.54 22.40 -7.62
CA ARG A 475 8.38 21.49 -6.84
C ARG A 475 8.35 20.09 -7.46
N SER A 476 9.44 19.33 -7.40
CA SER A 476 9.41 17.90 -7.70
C SER A 476 8.59 17.14 -6.63
N LEU A 477 7.91 16.06 -7.02
CA LEU A 477 7.33 15.12 -6.06
C LEU A 477 8.30 14.01 -5.72
N LYS A 478 8.52 13.83 -4.42
CA LYS A 478 9.38 12.76 -3.91
C LYS A 478 8.61 11.48 -3.61
N SER A 479 9.30 10.35 -3.63
CA SER A 479 8.78 9.02 -3.27
C SER A 479 8.16 9.00 -1.86
N SER A 480 8.71 9.77 -0.92
CA SER A 480 8.17 9.90 0.44
C SER A 480 6.88 10.73 0.56
N GLN A 481 6.44 11.36 -0.52
CA GLN A 481 5.27 12.23 -0.55
C GLN A 481 4.10 11.63 -1.33
N VAL A 482 4.23 10.38 -1.77
CA VAL A 482 3.23 9.73 -2.61
C VAL A 482 2.98 8.30 -2.13
N VAL A 483 1.78 7.82 -2.41
CA VAL A 483 1.43 6.40 -2.40
C VAL A 483 0.81 6.08 -3.75
N PHE A 484 1.16 4.93 -4.32
CA PHE A 484 0.49 4.44 -5.53
C PHE A 484 -0.81 3.74 -5.13
N SER A 485 -1.90 3.88 -5.90
CA SER A 485 -3.10 3.05 -5.74
C SER A 485 -2.82 1.59 -6.15
N THR A 486 -3.86 0.74 -6.15
CA THR A 486 -3.71 -0.66 -6.61
C THR A 486 -3.48 -0.76 -8.12
N GLU A 487 -4.00 0.20 -8.93
CA GLU A 487 -3.70 0.32 -10.37
C GLU A 487 -2.57 1.33 -10.63
N GLY A 488 -1.70 1.55 -9.64
CA GLY A 488 -0.49 2.35 -9.81
C GLY A 488 -0.70 3.86 -9.96
N HIS A 489 -1.88 4.42 -9.69
CA HIS A 489 -2.10 5.87 -9.77
C HIS A 489 -1.40 6.62 -8.65
N LEU A 490 -0.75 7.74 -8.97
CA LEU A 490 -0.03 8.54 -8.01
C LEU A 490 -0.98 9.37 -7.13
N LEU A 491 -1.00 9.11 -5.83
CA LEU A 491 -1.78 9.85 -4.84
C LEU A 491 -0.85 10.55 -3.85
N MET A 492 -1.02 11.85 -3.63
CA MET A 492 -0.11 12.60 -2.75
C MET A 492 -0.47 12.38 -1.28
N LEU A 493 0.55 12.15 -0.46
CA LEU A 493 0.44 12.11 1.00
C LEU A 493 0.37 13.54 1.52
N ASP A 494 -0.85 14.03 1.73
CA ASP A 494 -1.11 15.31 2.35
C ASP A 494 -1.89 15.10 3.64
N SER A 495 -1.21 15.27 4.78
CA SER A 495 -1.83 15.09 6.09
C SER A 495 -2.98 16.06 6.31
N THR A 496 -2.97 17.23 5.67
CA THR A 496 -4.02 18.25 5.84
C THR A 496 -5.36 17.82 5.22
N LEU A 497 -5.34 16.97 4.18
CA LEU A 497 -6.56 16.42 3.58
C LEU A 497 -7.28 15.44 4.51
N PHE A 498 -6.53 14.72 5.35
CA PHE A 498 -7.04 13.66 6.22
C PHE A 498 -7.04 14.02 7.72
N GLU A 499 -6.62 15.23 8.07
CA GLU A 499 -6.70 15.72 9.45
C GLU A 499 -8.14 15.62 9.96
N ARG A 500 -8.31 14.99 11.13
CA ARG A 500 -9.61 14.97 11.82
C ARG A 500 -9.98 16.40 12.13
N GLU A 501 -11.12 16.87 11.62
CA GLU A 501 -11.74 18.11 12.06
C GLU A 501 -11.80 18.12 13.60
N ARG A 502 -10.84 18.79 14.25
CA ARG A 502 -10.87 19.01 15.68
C ARG A 502 -11.90 20.10 15.93
N GLY A 503 -13.15 19.69 16.12
CA GLY A 503 -14.18 20.50 16.76
C GLY A 503 -14.39 21.87 16.14
N GLY A 504 -15.12 21.92 15.02
CA GLY A 504 -15.75 23.12 14.52
C GLY A 504 -17.23 22.84 14.28
N GLN A 505 -18.08 23.09 15.28
CA GLN A 505 -19.46 23.44 15.01
C GLN A 505 -19.45 24.78 14.27
N SER A 506 -19.20 24.74 12.97
CA SER A 506 -19.55 25.82 12.05
C SER A 506 -21.06 25.72 11.85
N ALA A 507 -21.79 26.63 12.50
CA ALA A 507 -23.20 26.82 12.29
C ALA A 507 -23.47 27.08 10.79
N LEU A 508 -24.07 26.10 10.11
CA LEU A 508 -24.70 26.31 8.82
C LEU A 508 -26.01 27.09 9.04
N PRO A 509 -26.30 28.14 8.25
CA PRO A 509 -27.64 28.69 8.17
C PRO A 509 -28.51 27.72 7.36
N HIS A 510 -29.54 27.18 8.00
CA HIS A 510 -30.62 26.46 7.33
C HIS A 510 -31.31 27.32 6.27
N PRO A 511 -31.76 26.70 5.18
CA PRO A 511 -33.10 26.94 4.68
C PRO A 511 -33.90 25.63 4.72
N GLU A 512 -34.94 25.67 5.55
CA GLU A 512 -36.27 25.08 5.36
C GLU A 512 -36.41 23.84 4.45
N CYS A 513 -36.59 22.67 5.07
CA CYS A 513 -37.45 21.62 4.53
C CYS A 513 -38.47 21.26 5.60
N GLU A 514 -39.69 21.73 5.38
CA GLU A 514 -40.88 21.37 6.15
C GLU A 514 -41.29 19.91 5.90
N ASN A 515 -41.74 19.29 6.99
CA ASN A 515 -42.78 18.25 7.07
C ASN A 515 -42.55 16.88 6.43
N ALA A 516 -42.18 15.91 7.29
CA ALA A 516 -42.99 14.69 7.46
C ALA A 516 -42.70 14.04 8.82
N ASN A 517 -43.44 14.47 9.84
CA ASN A 517 -43.70 13.66 11.03
C ASN A 517 -44.58 12.47 10.63
N THR A 518 -44.13 11.24 10.84
CA THR A 518 -44.79 10.21 11.68
C THR A 518 -44.18 8.83 11.49
N LEU A 519 -43.47 8.34 12.53
CA LEU A 519 -43.75 7.07 13.22
C LEU A 519 -42.62 6.79 14.22
N VAL A 520 -42.72 7.47 15.36
CA VAL A 520 -42.05 7.10 16.61
C VAL A 520 -42.91 6.02 17.25
N GLN A 521 -42.37 4.82 17.46
CA GLN A 521 -42.55 4.00 18.68
C GLN A 521 -41.93 2.59 18.52
N SER A 522 -40.63 2.44 18.80
CA SER A 522 -40.06 1.19 19.39
C SER A 522 -38.62 1.31 19.95
N ALA A 523 -38.04 2.50 20.11
CA ALA A 523 -36.63 2.65 20.53
C ALA A 523 -36.43 3.20 21.96
N ALA A 524 -37.40 3.04 22.87
CA ALA A 524 -37.31 3.56 24.24
C ALA A 524 -36.78 2.57 25.30
N ALA A 525 -36.25 1.40 24.89
CA ALA A 525 -35.73 0.39 25.83
C ALA A 525 -34.21 0.21 25.84
N SER A 526 -33.46 0.73 24.84
CA SER A 526 -31.98 0.58 24.79
C SER A 526 -31.18 1.76 25.33
N ALA A 527 -31.82 2.89 25.64
CA ALA A 527 -31.12 4.11 26.08
C ALA A 527 -30.80 4.17 27.59
N LYS A 528 -31.36 3.27 28.41
CA LYS A 528 -31.09 3.23 29.87
C LYS A 528 -29.97 2.28 30.30
N ALA A 529 -29.52 1.38 29.42
CA ALA A 529 -28.40 0.47 29.72
C ALA A 529 -27.02 1.13 29.46
N ALA A 530 -26.93 2.05 28.50
CA ALA A 530 -25.68 2.74 28.15
C ALA A 530 -25.28 3.85 29.15
N ALA A 531 -26.24 4.42 29.89
CA ALA A 531 -26.00 5.56 30.77
C ALA A 531 -25.48 5.19 32.19
N MET A 532 -25.55 3.92 32.60
CA MET A 532 -25.03 3.47 33.91
C MET A 532 -23.62 2.88 33.87
N ALA A 533 -23.03 2.67 32.68
CA ALA A 533 -21.64 2.21 32.54
C ALA A 533 -20.61 3.37 32.51
N ALA A 534 -21.06 4.62 32.44
CA ALA A 534 -20.20 5.79 32.22
C ALA A 534 -19.66 6.47 33.50
N SER A 535 -19.92 5.94 34.71
CA SER A 535 -19.51 6.62 35.96
C SER A 535 -18.35 5.96 36.72
N GLN A 536 -17.60 5.00 36.17
CA GLN A 536 -16.42 4.41 36.83
C GLN A 536 -15.24 4.05 35.90
N ALA A 537 -15.00 4.81 34.84
CA ALA A 537 -13.78 4.65 34.03
C ALA A 537 -12.72 5.68 34.43
N VAL A 538 -11.73 5.24 35.23
CA VAL A 538 -10.44 5.93 35.35
C VAL A 538 -9.80 5.93 33.95
N ALA A 539 -9.47 7.11 33.43
CA ALA A 539 -8.90 7.28 32.09
C ALA A 539 -7.65 6.38 31.89
N PRO A 540 -7.60 5.54 30.85
CA PRO A 540 -6.38 4.81 30.52
C PRO A 540 -5.36 5.79 29.94
N THR A 541 -4.19 5.89 30.58
CA THR A 541 -3.03 6.60 30.03
C THR A 541 -2.54 5.87 28.79
N THR A 542 -2.91 6.35 27.61
CA THR A 542 -2.45 5.83 26.31
C THR A 542 -0.95 6.08 26.16
N THR A 543 -0.12 5.05 26.28
CA THR A 543 1.30 5.10 25.91
C THR A 543 1.42 5.16 24.38
N THR A 544 2.00 6.23 23.86
CA THR A 544 2.24 6.40 22.42
C THR A 544 3.37 5.45 21.98
N ARG A 545 3.15 4.67 20.90
CA ARG A 545 4.18 3.81 20.30
C ARG A 545 5.16 4.67 19.49
N ILE A 546 6.41 4.23 19.40
CA ILE A 546 7.48 4.94 18.69
C ILE A 546 7.96 4.05 17.54
N GLY A 547 8.06 4.60 16.34
CA GLY A 547 8.75 3.96 15.22
C GLY A 547 10.25 4.26 15.28
N ILE A 548 11.08 3.24 15.24
CA ILE A 548 12.53 3.34 15.17
C ILE A 548 12.93 2.94 13.75
N SER A 549 13.25 3.94 12.94
CA SER A 549 13.75 3.76 11.58
C SER A 549 15.28 3.59 11.63
N VAL A 550 15.78 2.45 11.16
CA VAL A 550 17.21 2.16 11.04
C VAL A 550 17.64 2.47 9.61
N ARG A 551 18.68 3.29 9.46
CA ARG A 551 19.28 3.63 8.16
C ARG A 551 20.77 3.30 8.15
N VAL A 552 21.29 2.93 7.00
CA VAL A 552 22.73 2.81 6.72
C VAL A 552 23.03 3.85 5.65
N GLU A 553 23.81 4.87 6.01
CA GLU A 553 23.89 6.12 5.23
C GLU A 553 22.47 6.67 4.97
N ASP A 554 22.11 6.91 3.72
CA ASP A 554 20.77 7.42 3.36
C ASP A 554 19.73 6.30 3.13
N VAL A 555 20.14 5.02 3.19
CA VAL A 555 19.29 3.86 2.88
C VAL A 555 18.52 3.41 4.12
N HIS A 556 17.19 3.34 4.02
CA HIS A 556 16.34 2.76 5.06
C HIS A 556 16.47 1.23 5.04
N VAL A 557 16.76 0.63 6.19
CA VAL A 557 17.01 -0.82 6.32
C VAL A 557 15.82 -1.53 7.00
N MET A 558 15.25 -0.92 8.03
CA MET A 558 14.11 -1.49 8.75
C MET A 558 13.43 -0.45 9.64
N THR A 559 12.15 -0.65 9.93
CA THR A 559 11.43 0.10 10.96
C THR A 559 10.96 -0.85 12.06
N LEU A 560 11.32 -0.54 13.30
CA LEU A 560 10.91 -1.32 14.48
C LEU A 560 9.89 -0.52 15.28
N VAL A 561 8.82 -1.18 15.73
CA VAL A 561 7.88 -0.56 16.67
C VAL A 561 8.38 -0.81 18.09
N ALA A 562 8.51 0.26 18.87
CA ALA A 562 8.94 0.19 20.25
C ALA A 562 8.01 0.93 21.22
N TRP A 563 8.04 0.51 22.48
CA TRP A 563 7.33 1.11 23.58
C TRP A 563 8.30 1.89 24.47
N PRO A 564 8.05 3.19 24.75
CA PRO A 564 8.87 3.95 25.69
C PRO A 564 8.72 3.38 27.11
N ALA A 565 9.83 3.34 27.85
CA ALA A 565 9.81 3.01 29.27
C ALA A 565 9.23 4.15 30.11
N LYS A 566 8.62 3.81 31.26
CA LYS A 566 8.14 4.79 32.25
C LYS A 566 9.24 5.37 33.15
N PHE A 567 10.50 5.07 32.83
CA PHE A 567 11.69 5.60 33.47
C PHE A 567 12.68 6.02 32.38
N GLY A 568 13.69 6.82 32.73
CA GLY A 568 14.53 7.46 31.72
C GLY A 568 13.88 8.70 31.11
N GLN A 569 14.57 9.27 30.12
CA GLN A 569 14.06 10.40 29.36
C GLN A 569 12.80 10.01 28.61
N GLN A 570 11.74 10.80 28.78
CA GLN A 570 10.46 10.56 28.11
C GLN A 570 10.53 11.09 26.68
N ILE A 571 10.13 10.25 25.73
CA ILE A 571 10.01 10.60 24.31
C ILE A 571 8.56 11.00 24.05
N THR A 572 8.35 12.20 23.51
CA THR A 572 7.04 12.73 23.11
C THR A 572 6.87 12.66 21.59
N ARG A 573 5.66 12.92 21.09
CA ARG A 573 5.38 12.95 19.63
C ARG A 573 6.18 14.00 18.85
N GLU A 574 6.69 15.02 19.55
CA GLU A 574 7.46 16.12 18.96
C GLU A 574 8.98 15.86 19.01
N THR A 575 9.40 14.73 19.58
CA THR A 575 10.82 14.40 19.75
C THR A 575 11.34 13.65 18.52
N HIS A 576 12.19 14.29 17.72
CA HIS A 576 12.95 13.64 16.64
C HIS A 576 14.42 13.51 17.05
N VAL A 577 14.98 12.29 17.03
CA VAL A 577 16.36 12.02 17.44
C VAL A 577 17.00 11.11 16.39
N GLU A 578 18.13 11.57 15.86
CA GLU A 578 18.96 10.83 14.91
C GLU A 578 20.32 10.57 15.55
N LEU A 579 20.66 9.29 15.72
CA LEU A 579 21.87 8.85 16.42
C LEU A 579 22.45 7.62 15.71
N PRO A 580 23.78 7.47 15.68
CA PRO A 580 24.39 6.24 15.19
C PRO A 580 23.96 5.05 16.06
N LEU A 581 23.75 3.92 15.40
CA LEU A 581 23.18 2.73 16.01
C LEU A 581 24.22 1.62 16.14
N LEU A 582 24.35 1.07 17.35
CA LEU A 582 25.12 -0.15 17.59
C LEU A 582 24.18 -1.37 17.56
N LEU A 583 24.13 -2.05 16.40
CA LEU A 583 23.19 -3.15 16.12
C LEU A 583 23.50 -4.45 16.87
N TYR A 584 24.77 -4.82 17.03
CA TYR A 584 25.14 -6.04 17.75
C TYR A 584 26.61 -6.05 18.20
N SER A 585 26.84 -6.51 19.42
CA SER A 585 28.17 -6.89 19.93
C SER A 585 27.97 -8.01 20.94
N SER A 586 28.55 -9.19 20.69
CA SER A 586 28.41 -10.36 21.57
C SER A 586 28.81 -10.07 23.01
N ARG A 587 29.76 -9.14 23.22
CA ARG A 587 30.24 -8.69 24.54
C ARG A 587 29.31 -7.70 25.26
N ILE A 588 28.37 -7.09 24.55
CA ILE A 588 27.46 -6.03 25.05
C ILE A 588 26.00 -6.51 25.03
N HIS A 589 25.74 -7.67 24.42
CA HIS A 589 24.41 -8.10 24.00
C HIS A 589 23.37 -8.12 25.14
N GLU A 590 23.71 -8.52 26.37
CA GLU A 590 22.78 -8.45 27.50
C GLU A 590 22.78 -7.10 28.20
N GLY A 591 23.85 -6.30 28.08
CA GLY A 591 24.03 -5.08 28.87
C GLY A 591 24.04 -5.30 30.39
N CYS A 592 24.21 -6.55 30.84
CA CYS A 592 24.12 -6.97 32.25
C CYS A 592 25.47 -7.15 32.92
N ASP A 593 26.57 -6.95 32.20
CA ASP A 593 27.94 -7.02 32.73
C ASP A 593 28.59 -5.64 32.80
N ARG A 594 29.74 -5.55 33.47
CA ARG A 594 30.57 -4.34 33.44
C ARG A 594 31.34 -4.31 32.13
N LEU A 595 31.17 -3.23 31.37
CA LEU A 595 31.86 -3.04 30.11
C LEU A 595 33.34 -2.73 30.35
N SER A 596 34.21 -3.36 29.56
CA SER A 596 35.63 -2.99 29.50
C SER A 596 35.79 -1.56 28.97
N LYS A 597 36.96 -0.93 29.17
CA LYS A 597 37.23 0.40 28.58
C LYS A 597 37.08 0.42 27.06
N ARG A 598 37.37 -0.70 26.39
CA ARG A 598 37.24 -0.86 24.94
C ARG A 598 35.78 -0.97 24.52
N ASP A 599 34.98 -1.76 25.23
CA ASP A 599 33.56 -1.94 24.90
C ASP A 599 32.74 -0.68 25.26
N ALA A 600 33.11 0.02 26.33
CA ALA A 600 32.51 1.32 26.67
C ALA A 600 32.77 2.39 25.58
N ALA A 601 33.91 2.31 24.87
CA ALA A 601 34.18 3.21 23.75
C ALA A 601 33.24 2.98 22.55
N LEU A 602 32.78 1.74 22.33
CA LEU A 602 31.80 1.41 21.28
C LEU A 602 30.38 1.88 21.62
N VAL A 603 30.07 2.00 22.90
CA VAL A 603 28.75 2.41 23.40
C VAL A 603 28.59 3.93 23.39
N ARG A 604 29.69 4.66 23.60
CA ARG A 604 29.66 6.11 23.82
C ARG A 604 29.06 6.86 22.63
N GLY A 605 27.99 7.63 22.89
CA GLY A 605 27.30 8.45 21.89
C GLY A 605 26.31 7.70 21.00
N ASN A 606 26.22 6.38 21.13
CA ASN A 606 25.38 5.55 20.27
C ASN A 606 24.06 5.17 20.94
N LEU A 607 23.07 4.89 20.09
CA LEU A 607 21.87 4.15 20.48
C LEU A 607 22.22 2.66 20.48
N VAL A 608 21.97 1.94 21.58
CA VAL A 608 22.46 0.57 21.76
C VAL A 608 21.33 -0.43 21.84
N PHE A 609 21.40 -1.48 21.01
CA PHE A 609 20.57 -2.67 21.12
C PHE A 609 21.08 -3.60 22.20
N VAL A 610 20.21 -3.96 23.14
CA VAL A 610 20.49 -4.99 24.16
C VAL A 610 19.34 -5.98 24.24
N ALA A 611 19.65 -7.26 24.23
CA ALA A 611 18.69 -8.31 24.47
C ALA A 611 18.26 -8.34 25.93
N ARG A 612 17.14 -9.02 26.18
CA ARG A 612 16.74 -9.40 27.53
C ARG A 612 17.77 -10.38 28.09
N GLY A 613 18.34 -10.03 29.24
CA GLY A 613 19.35 -10.81 29.94
C GLY A 613 18.93 -11.15 31.37
N THR A 614 19.92 -11.40 32.21
CA THR A 614 19.72 -11.80 33.62
C THR A 614 19.39 -10.64 34.57
N CYS A 615 19.78 -9.40 34.22
CA CYS A 615 19.56 -8.19 35.01
C CYS A 615 18.26 -7.44 34.63
N THR A 616 17.83 -6.49 35.48
CA THR A 616 16.61 -5.71 35.23
C THR A 616 16.79 -4.73 34.06
N PHE A 617 15.66 -4.30 33.47
CA PHE A 617 15.66 -3.29 32.40
C PHE A 617 16.25 -1.94 32.85
N ALA A 618 15.96 -1.53 34.08
CA ALA A 618 16.55 -0.32 34.66
C ALA A 618 18.06 -0.46 34.88
N GLU A 619 18.53 -1.63 35.32
CA GLU A 619 19.94 -1.88 35.57
C GLU A 619 20.77 -1.88 34.27
N LYS A 620 20.29 -2.52 33.20
CA LYS A 620 20.97 -2.47 31.90
C LYS A 620 21.02 -1.04 31.35
N ALA A 621 19.92 -0.30 31.45
CA ALA A 621 19.84 1.07 30.96
C ALA A 621 20.84 1.97 31.69
N LEU A 622 20.92 1.84 33.02
CA LEU A 622 21.88 2.57 33.85
C LEU A 622 23.34 2.21 33.51
N ARG A 623 23.63 0.94 33.23
CA ARG A 623 24.98 0.51 32.84
C ARG A 623 25.39 1.05 31.47
N MET A 624 24.49 1.00 30.48
CA MET A 624 24.75 1.57 29.16
C MET A 624 24.91 3.09 29.24
N GLN A 625 24.08 3.77 30.04
CA GLN A 625 24.24 5.19 30.33
C GLN A 625 25.61 5.51 30.93
N ASN A 626 26.04 4.75 31.94
CA ASN A 626 27.35 4.94 32.58
C ASN A 626 28.53 4.67 31.63
N ALA A 627 28.32 3.86 30.59
CA ALA A 627 29.29 3.65 29.52
C ALA A 627 29.24 4.77 28.44
N GLY A 628 28.27 5.67 28.53
CA GLY A 628 28.12 6.83 27.65
C GLY A 628 27.11 6.66 26.52
N ALA A 629 26.23 5.66 26.58
CA ALA A 629 25.16 5.48 25.58
C ALA A 629 24.28 6.74 25.50
N ALA A 630 23.83 7.08 24.28
CA ALA A 630 22.87 8.15 24.07
C ALA A 630 21.41 7.67 24.20
N GLY A 631 21.17 6.36 24.13
CA GLY A 631 19.87 5.74 24.36
C GLY A 631 19.99 4.21 24.36
N VAL A 632 18.93 3.51 24.79
CA VAL A 632 18.91 2.05 24.83
C VAL A 632 17.61 1.49 24.25
N ILE A 633 17.74 0.53 23.34
CA ILE A 633 16.64 -0.28 22.83
C ILE A 633 16.78 -1.69 23.39
N ILE A 634 15.81 -2.09 24.21
CA ILE A 634 15.77 -3.40 24.84
C ILE A 634 14.92 -4.32 23.97
N VAL A 635 15.50 -5.41 23.47
CA VAL A 635 14.78 -6.43 22.71
C VAL A 635 14.29 -7.51 23.67
N ASN A 636 12.98 -7.61 23.85
CA ASN A 636 12.38 -8.67 24.63
C ASN A 636 12.27 -9.95 23.81
N THR A 637 13.19 -10.88 24.04
CA THR A 637 13.28 -12.19 23.38
C THR A 637 12.42 -13.28 24.02
N LYS A 638 11.63 -12.98 25.07
CA LYS A 638 10.74 -13.95 25.74
C LYS A 638 9.27 -13.73 25.36
N VAL A 639 8.61 -14.81 24.94
CA VAL A 639 7.17 -14.89 24.68
C VAL A 639 6.38 -14.52 25.93
N ALA A 640 5.41 -13.61 25.79
CA ALA A 640 4.55 -13.21 26.90
C ALA A 640 3.60 -14.36 27.29
N LYS A 641 3.82 -15.00 28.45
CA LYS A 641 2.89 -15.95 29.06
C LYS A 641 1.74 -15.23 29.81
N SER A 642 1.06 -14.25 29.20
CA SER A 642 -0.01 -13.49 29.87
C SER A 642 -1.39 -14.02 29.47
N ARG A 643 -2.24 -14.33 30.46
CA ARG A 643 -3.69 -14.61 30.31
C ARG A 643 -4.53 -13.35 30.00
N HIS A 644 -3.91 -12.19 29.82
CA HIS A 644 -4.58 -10.92 29.53
C HIS A 644 -3.85 -10.19 28.39
N PRO A 645 -4.45 -10.08 27.19
CA PRO A 645 -3.83 -9.44 26.01
C PRO A 645 -3.70 -7.91 26.13
N ASP A 646 -4.48 -7.27 27.02
CA ASP A 646 -4.50 -5.80 27.18
C ASP A 646 -3.46 -5.24 28.16
N ARG A 647 -2.76 -6.09 28.92
CA ARG A 647 -1.58 -5.66 29.69
C ARG A 647 -0.37 -5.54 28.76
N LYS A 648 -0.47 -4.58 27.83
CA LYS A 648 0.59 -4.19 26.89
C LYS A 648 1.87 -3.83 27.67
N TYR A 649 3.02 -4.12 27.08
CA TYR A 649 4.38 -4.04 27.63
C TYR A 649 4.77 -2.66 28.18
N VAL A 650 4.20 -2.26 29.31
CA VAL A 650 4.64 -1.08 30.04
C VAL A 650 5.92 -1.46 30.78
N VAL A 651 7.07 -0.99 30.29
CA VAL A 651 8.34 -1.16 30.99
C VAL A 651 8.35 -0.24 32.20
N MET A 652 8.03 -0.82 33.35
CA MET A 652 8.11 -0.18 34.66
C MET A 652 9.53 -0.25 35.20
N ASP A 653 9.85 0.68 36.10
CA ASP A 653 11.09 0.62 36.88
C ASP A 653 11.13 -0.66 37.74
N ASP A 654 12.33 -1.08 38.12
CA ASP A 654 12.50 -2.19 39.05
C ASP A 654 12.19 -1.77 40.50
N LYS A 655 12.02 -2.78 41.38
CA LYS A 655 11.69 -2.56 42.80
C LYS A 655 12.78 -1.80 43.57
N ARG A 656 14.00 -1.71 43.02
CA ARG A 656 15.13 -0.98 43.63
C ARG A 656 15.12 0.50 43.23
N GLY A 657 14.26 0.90 42.28
CA GLY A 657 14.12 2.28 41.83
C GLY A 657 15.32 2.78 41.00
N LEU A 658 16.05 1.86 40.35
CA LEU A 658 17.24 2.21 39.58
C LEU A 658 16.92 3.08 38.35
N GLY A 659 15.72 2.96 37.80
CA GLY A 659 15.26 3.71 36.64
C GLY A 659 15.18 5.21 36.88
N LYS A 660 15.06 5.65 38.15
CA LYS A 660 15.16 7.08 38.53
C LYS A 660 16.53 7.69 38.25
N GLN A 661 17.58 6.86 38.17
CA GLN A 661 18.96 7.29 37.87
C GLN A 661 19.26 7.24 36.37
N VAL A 662 18.31 6.75 35.56
CA VAL A 662 18.42 6.74 34.12
C VAL A 662 17.88 8.07 33.58
N HIS A 663 18.66 8.72 32.75
CA HIS A 663 18.44 10.03 32.13
C HIS A 663 18.50 9.98 30.60
N ILE A 664 18.80 8.81 30.02
CA ILE A 664 18.73 8.58 28.57
C ILE A 664 17.37 7.96 28.18
N PRO A 665 16.95 8.07 26.92
CA PRO A 665 15.75 7.40 26.43
C PRO A 665 15.90 5.88 26.48
N VAL A 666 14.86 5.20 26.96
CA VAL A 666 14.79 3.73 27.04
C VAL A 666 13.52 3.24 26.34
N MET A 667 13.70 2.30 25.43
CA MET A 667 12.63 1.74 24.61
C MET A 667 12.66 0.21 24.68
N LEU A 668 11.49 -0.42 24.53
CA LEU A 668 11.35 -1.86 24.42
C LEU A 668 10.81 -2.22 23.04
N SER A 669 11.51 -3.09 22.34
CA SER A 669 11.01 -3.77 21.14
C SER A 669 10.71 -5.23 21.48
N VAL A 670 9.71 -5.83 20.83
CA VAL A 670 9.32 -7.23 21.02
C VAL A 670 9.55 -7.96 19.70
N THR A 671 10.22 -9.10 19.73
CA THR A 671 10.37 -9.96 18.55
C THR A 671 9.00 -10.54 18.16
N PRO A 672 8.52 -10.36 16.92
CA PRO A 672 7.33 -11.05 16.45
C PRO A 672 7.73 -12.44 15.97
N ASP A 673 7.92 -13.41 16.87
CA ASP A 673 8.04 -14.83 16.50
C ASP A 673 7.86 -15.75 17.71
N GLY A 674 6.93 -16.70 17.61
CA GLY A 674 6.65 -17.66 18.66
C GLY A 674 5.45 -18.55 18.35
N ALA A 675 5.42 -19.18 17.17
CA ALA A 675 4.44 -20.23 16.86
C ALA A 675 4.87 -21.17 15.72
N VAL A 676 5.89 -22.03 15.92
CA VAL A 676 5.96 -23.32 15.18
C VAL A 676 6.55 -24.43 16.08
N GLY A 677 5.63 -25.28 16.56
CA GLY A 677 5.68 -26.76 16.52
C GLY A 677 6.90 -27.55 17.01
N ASN A 678 6.72 -28.19 18.16
CA ASN A 678 7.32 -29.49 18.50
C ASN A 678 6.90 -30.59 17.51
N GLY A 679 7.83 -31.52 17.23
CA GLY A 679 7.61 -32.86 16.66
C GLY A 679 8.84 -33.29 15.84
N ALA A 680 9.49 -34.44 16.00
CA ALA A 680 9.12 -35.72 16.60
C ALA A 680 10.37 -36.58 16.87
N GLY A 681 10.27 -37.59 17.75
CA GLY A 681 11.24 -38.70 17.83
C GLY A 681 11.29 -39.41 19.19
N ASN A 682 10.87 -40.68 19.22
CA ASN A 682 10.86 -41.60 20.36
C ASN A 682 12.27 -41.88 20.94
N ASP A 683 12.38 -42.10 22.27
CA ASP A 683 12.64 -43.44 22.84
C ASP A 683 12.66 -43.45 24.38
N LYS A 684 12.23 -44.58 24.94
CA LYS A 684 12.26 -44.94 26.37
C LYS A 684 13.68 -45.30 26.80
N ALA A 685 14.12 -44.91 28.01
CA ALA A 685 14.79 -45.76 29.01
C ALA A 685 15.37 -44.95 30.19
N GLU A 686 15.63 -45.68 31.27
CA GLU A 686 15.89 -45.28 32.65
C GLU A 686 17.31 -44.74 32.97
N GLN A 687 17.36 -44.03 34.10
CA GLN A 687 18.39 -43.96 35.16
C GLN A 687 19.87 -43.57 34.86
N HIS A 688 20.28 -42.55 35.64
CA HIS A 688 21.59 -42.28 36.26
C HIS A 688 22.84 -42.02 35.41
N GLY A 689 23.44 -40.84 35.63
CA GLY A 689 24.90 -40.70 35.76
C GLY A 689 25.60 -39.79 34.75
N THR A 690 26.05 -38.62 35.26
CA THR A 690 27.31 -37.90 34.92
C THR A 690 27.57 -37.35 33.51
N THR A 691 27.74 -36.01 33.49
CA THR A 691 28.73 -35.19 32.76
C THR A 691 28.85 -35.32 31.23
N SER A 692 28.44 -34.27 30.51
CA SER A 692 29.33 -33.41 29.69
C SER A 692 28.51 -32.33 28.99
N GLU A 693 29.21 -31.27 28.61
CA GLU A 693 28.74 -29.98 28.09
C GLU A 693 27.91 -30.11 26.80
N GLU A 694 26.86 -29.29 26.67
CA GLU A 694 26.39 -28.85 25.36
C GLU A 694 26.00 -27.37 25.42
N VAL A 695 26.47 -26.66 24.42
CA VAL A 695 26.53 -25.21 24.27
C VAL A 695 25.16 -24.68 23.84
N ASP A 696 24.60 -23.75 24.61
CA ASP A 696 23.46 -22.93 24.17
C ASP A 696 23.92 -22.05 22.98
N GLU A 697 23.44 -22.36 21.77
CA GLU A 697 23.53 -21.42 20.63
C GLU A 697 22.51 -20.28 20.79
N PRO A 698 22.93 -19.01 20.70
CA PRO A 698 21.99 -17.89 20.71
C PRO A 698 21.29 -17.75 19.36
N VAL A 699 19.95 -17.81 19.40
CA VAL A 699 19.05 -17.57 18.26
C VAL A 699 19.27 -16.15 17.69
N LEU A 700 19.68 -16.12 16.44
CA LEU A 700 19.97 -14.94 15.63
C LEU A 700 18.69 -14.16 15.32
N LEU A 701 18.66 -12.85 15.63
CA LEU A 701 17.75 -11.91 14.99
C LEU A 701 18.03 -11.98 13.49
N ALA A 702 17.01 -12.31 12.68
CA ALA A 702 16.95 -12.25 11.21
C ALA A 702 18.31 -12.03 10.50
N ALA A 703 18.82 -13.08 9.84
CA ALA A 703 20.04 -13.10 9.05
C ALA A 703 20.49 -11.74 8.47
N LEU A 704 21.26 -10.99 9.26
CA LEU A 704 22.17 -9.99 8.75
C LEU A 704 23.34 -10.76 8.15
N SER A 705 23.44 -10.69 6.83
CA SER A 705 24.54 -11.23 6.05
C SER A 705 25.90 -10.85 6.70
N PRO A 706 26.88 -11.78 6.80
CA PRO A 706 28.23 -11.51 7.36
C PRO A 706 29.05 -10.42 6.66
N TRP A 707 28.47 -9.75 5.66
CA TRP A 707 29.12 -8.78 4.79
C TRP A 707 28.95 -7.32 5.23
N LEU A 708 28.28 -7.06 6.37
CA LEU A 708 28.13 -5.71 6.94
C LEU A 708 29.08 -5.50 8.13
N HIS A 709 30.39 -5.49 7.83
CA HIS A 709 31.45 -5.07 8.75
C HIS A 709 32.01 -3.70 8.36
#